data_AF-A0A081XSX7-F1
#
_entry.id   AF-A0A081XSX7-F1
#
_cell.length_a   1.000
_cell.length_b   1.000
_cell.length_c   1.000
_cell.angle_alpha   90.00
_cell.angle_beta   90.00
_cell.angle_gamma   90.00
#
_symmetry.space_group_name_H-M   'P 1'
#
loop_
_entity.id
_entity.type
_entity.pdbx_description
1 polymer ?
#
loop_
_entity_poly.entity_id
_entity_poly.type
_entity_poly.pdbx_seq_one_letter_code
_entity_poly.pdbx_strand_id
1 'polypeptide(L)'
;MSRTATAAALLLVAEAALVAGGAAVTAAPQAEEALLRSHQPSEGEILASDMAWAARHAKGSKAWAILEAERIGKKVVVTDETTETTYTVANPDGTLTTELTAGPERVLRDGKWQKVDVTLARGADGGVRAKSHPKGLRLGGKGDTRAPSLRAAKDAAPRDLVTLGEGDESVTLQWKGGLPAPAVDGATARYREAVPGADVVVEATRTGFEQFVEIRERPETAGYTYTLPVKAKGLKAEANNDGSVTFTDARTGDARATMPAPVMWDASVDKRSGKHENRTRVGMKVVDRGNGLIDLVVTPDAAFLADPKTVYPVTVDPSTSALSNTFDTYVQQGETVDWSADTELDLGNPGTKNADGTFRTARSFITWNTSAIADALIVDTNLSLYNFHSGNTDCTAQSWTVWDTGAPSTASRWTSQPAWNQQYHSSTETKGNPSCGADGWINADVDALVQTWASAKASRGHMGLRAATDDVKQWKRVNSANATTNQPKLSVTYNYRPSDGTNRQAGAPFRQYAGVWAVNTTTPTLRDTFTDADGDKVTATFQVYDAATNTPITTPAGEGLIVSDSVDSGKPASVTVPAGQLQDGRTYKFRTNAYDGTHYNLNWSAWTQFVVDTTAPEEPESVTSSTYPENWGGGGAGIEGRFDVTTGDPSPYEVQYRFDPYEDDADDYGWASVRTTTPTARAAAPAPEASYTATPAADGNHVTQTRTVDRAGNVGPIRDYGFTAGNRDYNRAQKIDIKLPQPDLTSDAAAYLNEPQRIADWKQGSASRTLSKGDETVTITPKDERSLAGTRKAAKELAERSRMRAPSYPDPIVTGTWCQPSLSGEAQKSLITRNEACVFFDLNYEKEYYLHGVKIAEHHASFEIAFQVKTDRNDGTIKTWIEMNPVYNDFPGDERSVLFGDGNPIAHIDSMCFSSACEDATDGKDVQNFDFYGDLSWKGGGDSNPVDSHMATGTATHKWDGSTDGAGPTDAGLSRKLPIWFVYNPESEYVPIEGKDDDTDGGDARSPGIDVRCDKVESYGDPGCVLTQYVPEYQMDAARYPAAAAHLWMVQNKSGVKGLGTIAEPMHYRPDADNGRVNSTWTKKKIRARVCGYYGGSRTDGYVPTKGFVPHPKTFLHPEFRPQVPLPNPDKVNCDEVPFASAYETVGLPATAGGLNPAGKAGGGECIQTVAAKADDGSEHLLDDTRYDAPAFTEKCGRSSMSGYVNQGAMNKYGNEFLSRMRVIDGDAFAVDPGRPWFKDCDTGAATLVCEMKKP
;
A
#
# COMPACT_ATOMS: atom_id res chain seq x y z
N MET A 1 37.50 -11.26 -60.25
CA MET A 1 38.82 -11.94 -60.27
C MET A 1 39.70 -11.30 -59.22
N SER A 2 40.35 -12.09 -58.34
CA SER A 2 41.62 -11.80 -57.60
C SER A 2 41.76 -10.51 -56.75
N ARG A 3 42.46 -10.45 -55.62
CA ARG A 3 43.13 -11.45 -54.76
C ARG A 3 43.49 -10.82 -53.38
N THR A 4 43.03 -11.45 -52.29
CA THR A 4 43.78 -11.86 -51.07
C THR A 4 44.88 -11.00 -50.42
N ALA A 5 44.68 -10.69 -49.12
CA ALA A 5 45.64 -10.81 -48.00
C ALA A 5 44.81 -10.84 -46.67
N THR A 6 44.65 -11.92 -45.87
CA THR A 6 45.57 -12.57 -44.89
C THR A 6 46.40 -11.60 -44.04
N ALA A 7 46.48 -11.67 -42.69
CA ALA A 7 45.81 -12.47 -41.64
C ALA A 7 46.05 -11.74 -40.26
N ALA A 8 45.75 -12.21 -39.03
CA ALA A 8 45.27 -13.48 -38.44
C ALA A 8 44.72 -13.28 -37.00
N ALA A 9 44.19 -14.36 -36.38
CA ALA A 9 44.23 -14.72 -34.94
C ALA A 9 43.39 -13.94 -33.88
N LEU A 10 42.72 -14.59 -32.90
CA LEU A 10 42.43 -16.03 -32.64
C LEU A 10 41.27 -16.19 -31.59
N LEU A 11 40.30 -17.08 -31.84
CA LEU A 11 39.54 -18.00 -30.91
C LEU A 11 38.87 -17.48 -29.59
N LEU A 12 37.78 -18.03 -29.03
CA LEU A 12 37.04 -19.33 -29.13
C LEU A 12 35.49 -19.08 -29.15
N VAL A 13 34.63 -19.71 -30.00
CA VAL A 13 34.09 -21.12 -30.04
C VAL A 13 32.96 -21.37 -29.01
N ALA A 14 31.79 -21.99 -29.26
CA ALA A 14 31.08 -22.52 -30.46
C ALA A 14 29.55 -22.42 -30.20
N GLU A 15 28.67 -22.13 -31.17
CA GLU A 15 28.15 -22.96 -32.28
C GLU A 15 27.13 -24.04 -31.87
N ALA A 16 25.99 -24.09 -32.58
CA ALA A 16 24.85 -24.97 -32.30
C ALA A 16 24.70 -26.05 -33.38
N ALA A 17 24.38 -27.28 -32.97
CA ALA A 17 23.99 -28.36 -33.87
C ALA A 17 22.93 -29.28 -33.23
N LEU A 18 21.93 -29.68 -34.01
CA LEU A 18 20.85 -30.57 -33.58
C LEU A 18 21.36 -31.99 -33.33
N VAL A 19 20.89 -32.61 -32.25
CA VAL A 19 20.76 -34.07 -32.14
C VAL A 19 19.35 -34.40 -31.68
N ALA A 20 18.63 -35.19 -32.46
CA ALA A 20 17.34 -35.73 -32.07
C ALA A 20 17.54 -36.95 -31.16
N GLY A 21 16.88 -36.97 -30.01
CA GLY A 21 16.89 -38.09 -29.07
C GLY A 21 15.93 -37.79 -27.93
N GLY A 22 14.86 -38.58 -27.82
CA GLY A 22 13.73 -38.24 -26.95
C GLY A 22 14.04 -38.38 -25.45
N ALA A 23 13.72 -37.33 -24.70
CA ALA A 23 13.35 -37.43 -23.29
C ALA A 23 12.18 -36.47 -23.07
N ALA A 24 11.00 -37.00 -22.73
CA ALA A 24 9.84 -36.19 -22.44
C ALA A 24 10.00 -35.51 -21.08
N VAL A 25 10.45 -34.26 -21.08
CA VAL A 25 10.19 -33.34 -19.97
C VAL A 25 8.96 -32.55 -20.36
N THR A 26 7.82 -32.91 -19.76
CA THR A 26 6.58 -32.15 -19.86
C THR A 26 6.77 -30.78 -19.20
N ALA A 27 7.14 -29.78 -20.00
CA ALA A 27 6.90 -28.40 -19.62
C ALA A 27 5.38 -28.25 -19.46
N ALA A 28 4.93 -28.06 -18.23
CA ALA A 28 3.53 -27.75 -17.97
C ALA A 28 3.16 -26.48 -18.74
N PRO A 29 1.94 -26.38 -19.30
CA PRO A 29 1.47 -25.10 -19.79
C PRO A 29 1.45 -24.13 -18.60
N GLN A 30 2.26 -23.08 -18.67
CA GLN A 30 1.97 -21.89 -17.88
C GLN A 30 0.62 -21.38 -18.41
N ALA A 31 -0.35 -21.24 -17.52
CA ALA A 31 -1.66 -20.73 -17.88
C ALA A 31 -1.49 -19.33 -18.50
N GLU A 32 -1.96 -19.14 -19.73
CA GLU A 32 -2.19 -17.79 -20.26
C GLU A 32 -3.23 -17.13 -19.36
N GLU A 33 -2.85 -16.01 -18.74
CA GLU A 33 -3.80 -15.18 -17.98
C GLU A 33 -4.92 -14.70 -18.92
N ALA A 34 -6.16 -14.79 -18.45
CA ALA A 34 -7.31 -14.26 -19.19
C ALA A 34 -7.12 -12.74 -19.37
N LEU A 35 -6.98 -12.31 -20.63
CA LEU A 35 -6.43 -11.00 -20.98
C LEU A 35 -7.46 -9.87 -20.82
N LEU A 36 -7.73 -9.46 -19.58
CA LEU A 36 -8.40 -8.20 -19.25
C LEU A 36 -7.51 -7.02 -19.67
N ARG A 37 -7.96 -6.22 -20.63
CA ARG A 37 -7.20 -5.08 -21.17
C ARG A 37 -7.68 -3.74 -20.64
N SER A 38 -6.99 -3.19 -19.65
CA SER A 38 -6.96 -1.75 -19.42
C SER A 38 -5.74 -1.15 -20.14
N HIS A 39 -5.90 0.01 -20.79
CA HIS A 39 -4.77 0.75 -21.35
C HIS A 39 -4.23 1.73 -20.31
N GLN A 40 -3.04 1.44 -19.78
CA GLN A 40 -2.22 2.34 -18.98
C GLN A 40 -1.09 2.93 -19.86
N PRO A 41 -0.43 4.03 -19.43
CA PRO A 41 0.19 4.95 -20.39
C PRO A 41 1.57 4.55 -20.93
N SER A 42 2.04 5.34 -21.89
CA SER A 42 3.24 5.06 -22.71
C SER A 42 4.55 5.46 -22.01
N GLU A 43 5.68 5.19 -22.70
CA GLU A 43 7.05 5.61 -22.33
C GLU A 43 7.20 7.08 -21.87
N GLY A 44 6.25 7.96 -22.21
CA GLY A 44 6.22 9.34 -21.70
C GLY A 44 6.07 9.46 -20.17
N GLU A 45 5.52 8.46 -19.49
CA GLU A 45 5.50 8.42 -18.01
C GLU A 45 6.77 7.82 -17.41
N ILE A 46 7.43 6.93 -18.15
CA ILE A 46 8.77 6.44 -17.82
C ILE A 46 9.77 7.62 -17.92
N LEU A 47 9.58 8.52 -18.89
CA LEU A 47 10.34 9.78 -19.01
C LEU A 47 10.12 10.74 -17.82
N ALA A 48 8.99 10.66 -17.10
CA ALA A 48 8.81 11.39 -15.84
C ALA A 48 9.60 10.75 -14.68
N SER A 49 9.84 9.43 -14.74
CA SER A 49 10.79 8.74 -13.86
C SER A 49 12.24 9.18 -14.12
N ASP A 50 12.60 9.47 -15.38
CA ASP A 50 13.89 10.09 -15.72
C ASP A 50 14.04 11.51 -15.15
N MET A 51 12.95 12.24 -14.91
CA MET A 51 13.02 13.51 -14.15
C MET A 51 13.36 13.27 -12.66
N ALA A 52 13.07 12.09 -12.10
CA ALA A 52 13.55 11.71 -10.77
C ALA A 52 15.06 11.35 -10.76
N TRP A 53 15.69 11.10 -11.92
CA TRP A 53 17.15 11.00 -12.04
C TRP A 53 17.83 12.39 -11.90
N ALA A 54 17.15 13.48 -12.26
CA ALA A 54 17.64 14.84 -12.04
C ALA A 54 17.79 15.20 -10.54
N ALA A 55 17.07 14.50 -9.65
CA ALA A 55 17.20 14.63 -8.19
C ALA A 55 18.56 14.17 -7.60
N ARG A 56 19.56 13.86 -8.45
CA ARG A 56 20.93 13.51 -8.02
C ARG A 56 22.01 14.57 -8.30
N HIS A 57 21.66 15.74 -8.85
CA HIS A 57 22.66 16.71 -9.35
C HIS A 57 22.64 18.13 -8.75
N ALA A 58 21.83 18.42 -7.73
CA ALA A 58 21.71 19.75 -7.13
C ALA A 58 22.72 20.01 -5.98
N LYS A 59 24.01 20.16 -6.29
CA LYS A 59 25.02 20.66 -5.32
C LYS A 59 25.52 22.04 -5.76
N GLY A 60 24.83 23.09 -5.31
CA GLY A 60 25.16 24.47 -5.68
C GLY A 60 24.02 25.49 -5.64
N SER A 61 22.78 25.01 -5.68
CA SER A 61 21.59 25.85 -5.65
C SER A 61 21.34 26.50 -4.30
N LYS A 62 20.55 27.58 -4.31
CA LYS A 62 20.16 28.39 -3.15
C LYS A 62 19.57 27.54 -2.02
N ALA A 63 18.54 26.75 -2.33
CA ALA A 63 17.90 25.83 -1.40
C ALA A 63 18.82 24.71 -0.89
N TRP A 64 19.76 24.20 -1.72
CA TRP A 64 20.74 23.23 -1.24
C TRP A 64 21.74 23.86 -0.25
N ALA A 65 22.20 25.07 -0.54
CA ALA A 65 23.20 25.75 0.27
C ALA A 65 22.66 26.17 1.64
N ILE A 66 21.40 26.59 1.74
CA ILE A 66 20.73 26.94 3.00
C ILE A 66 20.62 25.70 3.91
N LEU A 67 20.03 24.62 3.41
CA LEU A 67 19.89 23.36 4.16
C LEU A 67 21.26 22.80 4.60
N GLU A 68 22.31 22.91 3.78
CA GLU A 68 23.67 22.51 4.19
C GLU A 68 24.27 23.45 5.23
N ALA A 69 24.02 24.77 5.16
CA ALA A 69 24.55 25.77 6.10
C ALA A 69 23.96 25.61 7.51
N GLU A 70 22.65 25.41 7.60
CA GLU A 70 21.96 25.02 8.84
C GLU A 70 22.55 23.72 9.41
N ARG A 71 22.63 22.67 8.58
CA ARG A 71 23.07 21.33 9.00
C ARG A 71 24.49 21.29 9.55
N ILE A 72 25.40 22.13 9.03
CA ILE A 72 26.81 22.17 9.47
C ILE A 72 27.13 23.31 10.44
N GLY A 73 26.18 24.23 10.68
CA GLY A 73 26.38 25.42 11.51
C GLY A 73 27.42 26.41 10.95
N LYS A 74 27.63 26.46 9.62
CA LYS A 74 28.63 27.31 8.95
C LYS A 74 28.13 27.79 7.59
N LYS A 75 28.61 28.96 7.14
CA LYS A 75 28.21 29.53 5.85
C LYS A 75 28.58 28.62 4.67
N VAL A 76 27.69 28.49 3.69
CA VAL A 76 27.86 27.66 2.46
C VAL A 76 27.68 28.53 1.23
N VAL A 77 28.48 28.32 0.18
CA VAL A 77 28.42 29.12 -1.06
C VAL A 77 27.24 28.70 -1.93
N VAL A 78 26.44 29.67 -2.36
CA VAL A 78 25.44 29.50 -3.42
C VAL A 78 26.15 29.70 -4.75
N THR A 79 26.58 28.61 -5.40
CA THR A 79 27.40 28.70 -6.61
C THR A 79 26.63 29.27 -7.79
N ASP A 80 25.32 29.03 -7.83
CA ASP A 80 24.45 29.40 -8.95
C ASP A 80 24.16 30.91 -8.98
N GLU A 81 24.25 31.60 -7.84
CA GLU A 81 24.10 33.06 -7.68
C GLU A 81 25.45 33.81 -7.77
N THR A 82 26.56 33.07 -7.88
CA THR A 82 27.91 33.66 -7.95
C THR A 82 28.23 34.08 -9.39
N THR A 83 28.52 35.36 -9.60
CA THR A 83 28.93 35.94 -10.91
C THR A 83 30.35 36.51 -10.87
N GLU A 84 30.75 37.28 -11.91
CA GLU A 84 31.99 38.07 -11.87
C GLU A 84 31.97 39.15 -10.76
N THR A 85 30.78 39.65 -10.39
CA THR A 85 30.59 40.80 -9.47
C THR A 85 29.77 40.51 -8.19
N THR A 86 29.08 39.36 -8.10
CA THR A 86 28.22 38.98 -6.94
C THR A 86 28.66 37.66 -6.32
N TYR A 87 28.87 37.57 -5.00
CA TYR A 87 29.22 36.32 -4.30
C TYR A 87 28.24 36.07 -3.16
N THR A 88 27.49 34.98 -3.26
CA THR A 88 26.38 34.69 -2.34
C THR A 88 26.70 33.49 -1.48
N VAL A 89 26.43 33.63 -0.19
CA VAL A 89 26.51 32.55 0.81
C VAL A 89 25.19 32.43 1.56
N ALA A 90 24.78 31.20 1.85
CA ALA A 90 23.78 30.92 2.86
C ALA A 90 24.40 30.97 4.25
N ASN A 91 23.69 31.55 5.21
CA ASN A 91 24.06 31.60 6.61
C ASN A 91 23.42 30.44 7.39
N PRO A 92 23.92 30.09 8.59
CA PRO A 92 23.33 29.03 9.41
C PRO A 92 21.98 29.38 10.06
N ASP A 93 21.46 30.58 9.83
CA ASP A 93 20.23 31.14 10.41
C ASP A 93 19.11 31.34 9.36
N GLY A 94 19.18 30.60 8.25
CA GLY A 94 18.25 30.69 7.10
C GLY A 94 18.61 31.80 6.10
N THR A 95 19.14 32.94 6.59
CA THR A 95 19.38 34.11 5.74
C THR A 95 20.48 33.91 4.69
N LEU A 96 20.43 34.72 3.63
CA LEU A 96 21.47 34.80 2.59
C LEU A 96 22.30 36.07 2.76
N THR A 97 23.61 36.00 2.51
CA THR A 97 24.46 37.20 2.36
C THR A 97 25.11 37.22 0.98
N THR A 98 24.95 38.34 0.25
CA THR A 98 25.58 38.59 -1.05
C THR A 98 26.56 39.75 -0.97
N GLU A 99 27.83 39.51 -1.35
CA GLU A 99 28.84 40.55 -1.58
C GLU A 99 28.76 41.02 -3.04
N LEU A 100 28.27 42.24 -3.24
CA LEU A 100 28.31 42.99 -4.49
C LEU A 100 29.64 43.75 -4.61
N THR A 101 30.13 43.91 -5.83
CA THR A 101 31.40 44.61 -6.12
C THR A 101 31.28 45.54 -7.33
N ALA A 102 31.98 46.68 -7.30
CA ALA A 102 31.89 47.69 -8.36
C ALA A 102 32.55 47.28 -9.69
N GLY A 103 33.49 46.35 -9.66
CA GLY A 103 34.12 45.72 -10.83
C GLY A 103 34.30 44.21 -10.65
N PRO A 104 34.78 43.48 -11.68
CA PRO A 104 34.98 42.03 -11.60
C PRO A 104 35.94 41.63 -10.47
N GLU A 105 35.43 40.92 -9.45
CA GLU A 105 36.28 40.37 -8.38
C GLU A 105 36.90 39.03 -8.78
N ARG A 106 36.20 38.28 -9.63
CA ARG A 106 36.48 36.87 -9.93
C ARG A 106 36.08 36.49 -11.36
N VAL A 107 36.73 35.44 -11.88
CA VAL A 107 36.58 34.92 -13.25
C VAL A 107 36.27 33.43 -13.20
N LEU A 108 35.45 32.95 -14.12
CA LEU A 108 35.16 31.52 -14.26
C LEU A 108 36.20 30.89 -15.20
N ARG A 109 37.01 29.96 -14.68
CA ARG A 109 38.00 29.18 -15.45
C ARG A 109 37.90 27.71 -15.04
N ASP A 110 37.83 26.82 -16.02
CA ASP A 110 37.75 25.36 -15.82
C ASP A 110 36.64 24.93 -14.82
N GLY A 111 35.48 25.59 -14.90
CA GLY A 111 34.33 25.35 -14.01
C GLY A 111 34.51 25.84 -12.58
N LYS A 112 35.54 26.66 -12.29
CA LYS A 112 35.82 27.19 -10.94
C LYS A 112 35.96 28.71 -10.96
N TRP A 113 35.33 29.36 -9.99
CA TRP A 113 35.55 30.78 -9.71
C TRP A 113 36.94 30.99 -9.12
N GLN A 114 37.75 31.83 -9.77
CA GLN A 114 39.09 32.21 -9.33
C GLN A 114 39.14 33.73 -9.18
N LYS A 115 39.90 34.26 -8.21
CA LYS A 115 40.07 35.71 -8.10
C LYS A 115 40.74 36.29 -9.36
N VAL A 116 40.39 37.53 -9.69
CA VAL A 116 41.13 38.32 -10.66
C VAL A 116 42.55 38.54 -10.15
N ASP A 117 43.55 38.19 -10.96
CA ASP A 117 44.97 38.45 -10.73
C ASP A 117 45.54 39.06 -12.02
N VAL A 118 45.68 40.38 -12.01
CA VAL A 118 46.18 41.18 -13.14
C VAL A 118 47.72 41.24 -13.21
N THR A 119 48.43 40.57 -12.28
CA THR A 119 49.89 40.49 -12.33
C THR A 119 50.34 39.92 -13.67
N LEU A 120 51.24 40.62 -14.33
CA LEU A 120 51.75 40.24 -15.65
C LEU A 120 52.87 39.21 -15.52
N ALA A 121 52.86 38.21 -16.41
CA ALA A 121 53.86 37.15 -16.49
C ALA A 121 54.27 36.89 -17.96
N ARG A 122 55.53 36.53 -18.19
CA ARG A 122 56.02 36.15 -19.52
C ARG A 122 55.54 34.75 -19.89
N GLY A 123 55.12 34.57 -21.14
CA GLY A 123 54.82 33.27 -21.72
C GLY A 123 56.04 32.60 -22.37
N ALA A 124 55.94 31.29 -22.60
CA ALA A 124 56.96 30.51 -23.33
C ALA A 124 57.02 30.86 -24.83
N ASP A 125 55.98 31.51 -25.35
CA ASP A 125 55.86 32.13 -26.67
C ASP A 125 56.57 33.50 -26.78
N GLY A 126 57.11 34.02 -25.68
CA GLY A 126 57.76 35.33 -25.62
C GLY A 126 56.81 36.52 -25.45
N GLY A 127 55.49 36.28 -25.39
CA GLY A 127 54.48 37.28 -25.05
C GLY A 127 54.43 37.58 -23.54
N VAL A 128 53.60 38.55 -23.15
CA VAL A 128 53.27 38.81 -21.74
C VAL A 128 51.75 38.68 -21.57
N ARG A 129 51.30 38.14 -20.44
CA ARG A 129 49.87 37.97 -20.13
C ARG A 129 49.59 38.23 -18.66
N ALA A 130 48.41 38.74 -18.34
CA ALA A 130 47.92 38.71 -16.98
C ALA A 130 47.64 37.26 -16.55
N LYS A 131 47.87 36.91 -15.29
CA LYS A 131 47.64 35.54 -14.79
C LYS A 131 46.16 35.13 -14.84
N SER A 132 45.25 36.04 -14.49
CA SER A 132 43.82 35.80 -14.35
C SER A 132 43.03 37.10 -14.58
N HIS A 133 43.01 37.59 -15.83
CA HIS A 133 42.22 38.75 -16.25
C HIS A 133 40.85 38.32 -16.82
N PRO A 134 39.72 39.01 -16.50
CA PRO A 134 38.38 38.63 -16.98
C PRO A 134 38.31 38.48 -18.50
N LYS A 135 38.69 39.54 -19.22
CA LYS A 135 38.72 39.56 -20.68
C LYS A 135 40.06 39.09 -21.30
N GLY A 136 40.88 38.33 -20.57
CA GLY A 136 42.08 37.68 -21.14
C GLY A 136 43.15 38.60 -21.73
N LEU A 137 43.59 39.62 -20.98
CA LEU A 137 44.61 40.60 -21.39
C LEU A 137 45.96 39.96 -21.77
N ARG A 138 46.46 40.27 -22.97
CA ARG A 138 47.75 39.84 -23.53
C ARG A 138 48.52 41.04 -24.08
N LEU A 139 49.82 41.10 -23.87
CA LEU A 139 50.71 42.16 -24.37
C LEU A 139 51.78 41.60 -25.32
N GLY A 140 52.22 42.45 -26.26
CA GLY A 140 53.22 42.13 -27.26
C GLY A 140 54.59 41.77 -26.66
N GLY A 141 55.20 40.73 -27.21
CA GLY A 141 56.61 40.40 -26.95
C GLY A 141 57.57 41.34 -27.70
N LYS A 142 58.87 41.01 -27.69
CA LYS A 142 59.87 41.73 -28.51
C LYS A 142 59.55 41.54 -30.00
N GLY A 143 59.41 42.63 -30.76
CA GLY A 143 59.13 42.62 -32.20
C GLY A 143 59.89 43.71 -32.96
N ASP A 144 60.71 43.29 -33.94
CA ASP A 144 61.61 44.11 -34.76
C ASP A 144 62.64 44.96 -33.98
N THR A 145 63.50 45.67 -34.73
CA THR A 145 64.44 46.67 -34.21
C THR A 145 63.74 48.00 -33.97
N ARG A 146 64.11 48.71 -32.88
CA ARG A 146 63.62 50.07 -32.55
C ARG A 146 63.72 51.01 -33.76
N ALA A 147 62.73 51.88 -33.91
CA ALA A 147 62.73 52.89 -34.97
C ALA A 147 63.76 54.00 -34.63
N PRO A 148 64.64 54.40 -35.57
CA PRO A 148 65.69 55.39 -35.30
C PRO A 148 65.21 56.85 -35.31
N SER A 149 63.95 57.13 -35.67
CA SER A 149 63.35 58.46 -35.65
C SER A 149 61.82 58.39 -35.58
N LEU A 150 61.14 59.47 -35.17
CA LEU A 150 59.68 59.58 -35.20
C LEU A 150 59.09 59.33 -36.59
N ARG A 151 59.78 59.77 -37.65
CA ARG A 151 59.36 59.51 -39.04
C ARG A 151 59.44 58.04 -39.38
N ALA A 152 60.54 57.37 -39.02
CA ALA A 152 60.68 55.93 -39.21
C ALA A 152 59.67 55.11 -38.39
N ALA A 153 59.28 55.59 -37.19
CA ALA A 153 58.22 54.97 -36.40
C ALA A 153 56.86 55.09 -37.09
N LYS A 154 56.52 56.27 -37.64
CA LYS A 154 55.27 56.51 -38.38
C LYS A 154 55.09 55.61 -39.61
N ASP A 155 56.19 55.34 -40.32
CA ASP A 155 56.20 54.52 -41.53
C ASP A 155 56.38 53.00 -41.23
N ALA A 156 56.55 52.61 -39.97
CA ALA A 156 56.73 51.21 -39.57
C ALA A 156 55.43 50.39 -39.64
N ALA A 157 55.57 49.09 -39.90
CA ALA A 157 54.46 48.15 -39.86
C ALA A 157 53.88 48.06 -38.43
N PRO A 158 52.55 48.07 -38.26
CA PRO A 158 51.94 48.08 -36.93
C PRO A 158 52.00 46.69 -36.27
N ARG A 159 52.42 46.66 -35.01
CA ARG A 159 52.61 45.44 -34.21
C ARG A 159 51.69 45.43 -33.01
N ASP A 160 51.15 44.28 -32.66
CA ASP A 160 50.18 44.17 -31.56
C ASP A 160 50.87 44.50 -30.22
N LEU A 161 50.38 45.55 -29.55
CA LEU A 161 50.90 46.06 -28.28
C LEU A 161 50.15 45.43 -27.12
N VAL A 162 48.83 45.46 -27.20
CA VAL A 162 47.92 44.87 -26.22
C VAL A 162 46.65 44.37 -26.90
N THR A 163 46.25 43.15 -26.58
CA THR A 163 45.02 42.51 -27.02
C THR A 163 44.16 42.19 -25.80
N LEU A 164 42.90 42.60 -25.87
CA LEU A 164 41.85 42.32 -24.89
C LEU A 164 40.76 41.51 -25.61
N GLY A 165 40.24 40.46 -24.99
CA GLY A 165 39.26 39.55 -25.57
C GLY A 165 39.87 38.40 -26.39
N GLU A 166 38.99 37.61 -27.01
CA GLU A 166 39.33 36.44 -27.83
C GLU A 166 38.43 36.36 -29.06
N GLY A 167 38.89 35.67 -30.11
CA GLY A 167 38.12 35.48 -31.33
C GLY A 167 37.68 36.79 -31.99
N ASP A 168 36.43 36.81 -32.47
CA ASP A 168 35.82 37.97 -33.13
C ASP A 168 35.47 39.13 -32.18
N GLU A 169 35.49 38.92 -30.87
CA GLU A 169 35.28 39.97 -29.85
C GLU A 169 36.58 40.63 -29.38
N SER A 170 37.73 40.26 -29.96
CA SER A 170 39.03 40.81 -29.56
C SER A 170 39.26 42.24 -30.07
N VAL A 171 39.71 43.11 -29.16
CA VAL A 171 40.22 44.46 -29.46
C VAL A 171 41.73 44.45 -29.26
N THR A 172 42.47 44.79 -30.30
CA THR A 172 43.93 44.87 -30.27
C THR A 172 44.40 46.29 -30.56
N LEU A 173 44.97 46.94 -29.55
CA LEU A 173 45.78 48.14 -29.72
C LEU A 173 47.15 47.72 -30.27
N GLN A 174 47.61 48.42 -31.30
CA GLN A 174 48.88 48.21 -31.97
C GLN A 174 49.79 49.43 -31.76
N TRP A 175 51.08 49.20 -31.98
CA TRP A 175 52.12 50.21 -31.99
C TRP A 175 52.75 50.33 -33.37
N LYS A 176 52.94 51.56 -33.87
CA LYS A 176 53.79 51.82 -35.06
C LYS A 176 55.19 52.19 -34.61
N GLY A 177 56.09 51.22 -34.71
CA GLY A 177 57.48 51.30 -34.27
C GLY A 177 58.07 49.90 -34.01
N GLY A 178 59.32 49.84 -33.57
CA GLY A 178 59.91 48.59 -33.08
C GLY A 178 59.61 48.38 -31.60
N LEU A 179 59.03 47.24 -31.24
CA LEU A 179 58.60 46.95 -29.87
C LEU A 179 59.75 46.22 -29.11
N PRO A 180 60.43 46.86 -28.14
CA PRO A 180 61.48 46.22 -27.36
C PRO A 180 60.92 45.11 -26.46
N ALA A 181 61.78 44.30 -25.84
CA ALA A 181 61.32 43.40 -24.79
C ALA A 181 60.81 44.25 -23.60
N PRO A 182 59.57 44.05 -23.11
CA PRO A 182 59.06 44.81 -21.96
C PRO A 182 59.78 44.41 -20.68
N ALA A 183 60.05 45.37 -19.79
CA ALA A 183 60.28 45.10 -18.37
C ALA A 183 58.92 44.96 -17.69
N VAL A 184 58.73 43.93 -16.86
CA VAL A 184 57.44 43.62 -16.22
C VAL A 184 57.61 43.70 -14.71
N ASP A 185 56.72 44.43 -14.04
CA ASP A 185 56.67 44.60 -12.60
C ASP A 185 55.21 44.72 -12.16
N GLY A 186 54.76 43.88 -11.22
CA GLY A 186 53.35 43.82 -10.82
C GLY A 186 52.37 43.68 -12.00
N ALA A 187 51.46 44.64 -12.12
CA ALA A 187 50.48 44.75 -13.22
C ALA A 187 51.02 45.54 -14.43
N THR A 188 52.24 46.05 -14.38
CA THR A 188 52.77 47.06 -15.30
C THR A 188 53.86 46.47 -16.22
N ALA A 189 53.81 46.82 -17.51
CA ALA A 189 54.80 46.47 -18.52
C ALA A 189 55.36 47.73 -19.21
N ARG A 190 56.69 47.91 -19.13
CA ARG A 190 57.41 49.07 -19.68
C ARG A 190 58.28 48.69 -20.88
N TYR A 191 57.96 49.23 -22.04
CA TYR A 191 58.67 49.08 -23.30
C TYR A 191 59.63 50.26 -23.50
N ARG A 192 60.91 50.07 -23.13
CA ARG A 192 61.88 51.16 -23.10
C ARG A 192 62.33 51.62 -24.49
N GLU A 193 62.23 52.92 -24.78
CA GLU A 193 62.50 53.51 -26.12
C GLU A 193 61.69 52.80 -27.23
N ALA A 194 60.38 52.64 -27.02
CA ALA A 194 59.46 52.10 -28.04
C ALA A 194 59.17 53.12 -29.16
N VAL A 195 59.36 54.40 -28.86
CA VAL A 195 59.46 55.54 -29.78
C VAL A 195 60.61 56.42 -29.28
N PRO A 196 61.39 57.12 -30.14
CA PRO A 196 62.55 57.88 -29.69
C PRO A 196 62.24 58.88 -28.57
N GLY A 197 62.96 58.76 -27.44
CA GLY A 197 62.84 59.66 -26.30
C GLY A 197 61.67 59.37 -25.35
N ALA A 198 60.88 58.30 -25.59
CA ALA A 198 59.78 57.94 -24.71
C ALA A 198 59.60 56.42 -24.51
N ASP A 199 59.06 56.08 -23.34
CA ASP A 199 58.65 54.72 -23.02
C ASP A 199 57.15 54.54 -23.29
N VAL A 200 56.77 53.37 -23.80
CA VAL A 200 55.37 52.92 -23.71
C VAL A 200 55.22 52.11 -22.44
N VAL A 201 54.25 52.48 -21.61
CA VAL A 201 53.86 51.75 -20.41
C VAL A 201 52.45 51.23 -20.63
N VAL A 202 52.20 49.98 -20.25
CA VAL A 202 50.86 49.39 -20.22
C VAL A 202 50.63 48.84 -18.82
N GLU A 203 49.52 49.22 -18.19
CA GLU A 203 49.12 48.73 -16.87
C GLU A 203 47.83 47.90 -16.99
N ALA A 204 47.82 46.72 -16.39
CA ALA A 204 46.68 45.82 -16.39
C ALA A 204 45.70 46.20 -15.27
N THR A 205 44.52 46.71 -15.63
CA THR A 205 43.42 46.98 -14.69
C THR A 205 42.52 45.76 -14.59
N ARG A 206 41.55 45.74 -13.66
CA ARG A 206 40.61 44.60 -13.52
C ARG A 206 39.59 44.53 -14.66
N THR A 207 39.34 45.66 -15.31
CA THR A 207 38.36 45.88 -16.37
C THR A 207 38.99 45.83 -17.78
N GLY A 208 40.29 46.13 -17.89
CA GLY A 208 41.03 46.12 -19.14
C GLY A 208 42.51 46.48 -18.95
N PHE A 209 42.91 47.64 -19.46
CA PHE A 209 44.26 48.17 -19.31
C PHE A 209 44.28 49.69 -19.47
N GLU A 210 45.31 50.33 -18.93
CA GLU A 210 45.70 51.69 -19.26
C GLU A 210 47.00 51.68 -20.08
N GLN A 211 47.20 52.69 -20.92
CA GLN A 211 48.37 52.80 -21.78
C GLN A 211 48.90 54.23 -21.73
N PHE A 212 50.15 54.38 -21.29
CA PHE A 212 50.81 55.68 -21.18
C PHE A 212 52.01 55.78 -22.13
N VAL A 213 52.31 56.99 -22.60
CA VAL A 213 53.61 57.31 -23.20
C VAL A 213 54.34 58.29 -22.29
N GLU A 214 55.42 57.83 -21.67
CA GLU A 214 56.27 58.66 -20.82
C GLU A 214 57.41 59.26 -21.64
N ILE A 215 57.28 60.53 -22.00
CA ILE A 215 58.33 61.32 -22.65
C ILE A 215 59.38 61.64 -21.58
N ARG A 216 60.60 61.11 -21.74
CA ARG A 216 61.63 61.14 -20.68
C ARG A 216 62.32 62.48 -20.53
N GLU A 217 62.51 63.17 -21.64
CA GLU A 217 63.27 64.41 -21.75
C GLU A 217 62.62 65.30 -22.81
N ARG A 218 62.95 66.60 -22.80
CA ARG A 218 62.42 67.56 -23.77
C ARG A 218 62.74 67.14 -25.21
N PRO A 219 61.74 66.91 -26.09
CA PRO A 219 62.01 66.52 -27.46
C PRO A 219 62.81 67.57 -28.25
N GLU A 220 63.83 67.13 -28.97
CA GLU A 220 64.63 67.97 -29.88
C GLU A 220 63.85 68.42 -31.13
N THR A 221 62.72 67.76 -31.43
CA THR A 221 61.88 68.03 -32.61
C THR A 221 60.53 68.61 -32.21
N ALA A 222 60.15 69.71 -32.85
CA ALA A 222 58.83 70.31 -32.68
C ALA A 222 57.75 69.41 -33.34
N GLY A 223 56.60 69.28 -32.67
CA GLY A 223 55.50 68.43 -33.15
C GLY A 223 55.74 66.94 -32.89
N TYR A 224 56.02 66.58 -31.64
CA TYR A 224 56.04 65.17 -31.22
C TYR A 224 54.67 64.54 -31.52
N THR A 225 54.64 63.40 -32.21
CA THR A 225 53.39 62.74 -32.64
C THR A 225 53.65 61.26 -32.87
N TYR A 226 52.72 60.42 -32.42
CA TYR A 226 52.75 58.97 -32.66
C TYR A 226 51.35 58.49 -33.07
N THR A 227 51.25 57.20 -33.44
CA THR A 227 49.99 56.61 -33.90
C THR A 227 49.79 55.25 -33.25
N LEU A 228 48.60 55.06 -32.70
CA LEU A 228 48.09 53.84 -32.09
C LEU A 228 47.00 53.26 -33.01
N PRO A 229 47.31 52.28 -33.88
CA PRO A 229 46.28 51.58 -34.63
C PRO A 229 45.49 50.65 -33.72
N VAL A 230 44.18 50.54 -33.94
CA VAL A 230 43.28 49.62 -33.26
C VAL A 230 42.72 48.65 -34.31
N LYS A 231 42.78 47.37 -34.00
CA LYS A 231 42.01 46.32 -34.68
C LYS A 231 40.84 45.93 -33.77
N ALA A 232 39.62 46.17 -34.20
CA ALA A 232 38.40 45.79 -33.51
C ALA A 232 37.33 45.42 -34.56
N LYS A 233 37.28 44.14 -34.94
CA LYS A 233 36.43 43.65 -36.02
C LYS A 233 34.96 43.95 -35.69
N GLY A 234 34.28 44.67 -36.58
CA GLY A 234 32.87 45.03 -36.38
C GLY A 234 32.62 46.24 -35.48
N LEU A 235 33.65 47.00 -35.08
CA LEU A 235 33.47 48.33 -34.47
C LEU A 235 33.78 49.46 -35.47
N LYS A 236 33.19 50.63 -35.21
CA LYS A 236 33.53 51.95 -35.77
C LYS A 236 34.02 52.86 -34.64
N ALA A 237 34.75 53.92 -34.96
CA ALA A 237 35.17 54.93 -33.98
C ALA A 237 34.87 56.36 -34.47
N GLU A 238 34.28 57.16 -33.60
CA GLU A 238 33.94 58.56 -33.85
C GLU A 238 34.57 59.46 -32.79
N ALA A 239 35.18 60.58 -33.21
CA ALA A 239 35.73 61.58 -32.31
C ALA A 239 34.65 62.55 -31.85
N ASN A 240 34.49 62.70 -30.54
CA ASN A 240 33.49 63.56 -29.91
C ASN A 240 34.00 65.01 -29.78
N ASN A 241 33.06 65.96 -29.66
CA ASN A 241 33.37 67.39 -29.53
C ASN A 241 34.18 67.76 -28.26
N ASP A 242 34.17 66.92 -27.21
CA ASP A 242 34.96 67.14 -25.99
C ASP A 242 36.42 66.66 -26.12
N GLY A 243 36.74 65.92 -27.19
CA GLY A 243 38.05 65.33 -27.46
C GLY A 243 38.12 63.82 -27.20
N SER A 244 37.07 63.20 -26.66
CA SER A 244 36.98 61.74 -26.45
C SER A 244 36.68 60.99 -27.77
N VAL A 245 36.73 59.66 -27.76
CA VAL A 245 36.36 58.80 -28.90
C VAL A 245 35.37 57.75 -28.44
N THR A 246 34.22 57.66 -29.11
CA THR A 246 33.25 56.59 -28.87
C THR A 246 33.42 55.48 -29.90
N PHE A 247 33.53 54.25 -29.42
CA PHE A 247 33.53 53.05 -30.25
C PHE A 247 32.12 52.47 -30.31
N THR A 248 31.56 52.33 -31.51
CA THR A 248 30.21 51.81 -31.74
C THR A 248 30.22 50.47 -32.49
N ASP A 249 29.27 49.61 -32.18
CA ASP A 249 28.99 48.38 -32.93
C ASP A 249 28.54 48.73 -34.35
N ALA A 250 29.26 48.25 -35.36
CA ALA A 250 29.00 48.60 -36.75
C ALA A 250 27.68 48.04 -37.30
N ARG A 251 27.07 47.06 -36.60
CA ARG A 251 25.79 46.41 -36.96
C ARG A 251 24.61 46.99 -36.18
N THR A 252 24.74 47.25 -34.88
CA THR A 252 23.63 47.76 -34.04
C THR A 252 23.64 49.27 -33.87
N GLY A 253 24.82 49.91 -33.96
CA GLY A 253 25.01 51.33 -33.65
C GLY A 253 25.26 51.61 -32.15
N ASP A 254 25.21 50.60 -31.29
CA ASP A 254 25.37 50.78 -29.84
C ASP A 254 26.80 51.17 -29.48
N ALA A 255 26.96 52.15 -28.58
CA ALA A 255 28.25 52.44 -27.96
C ALA A 255 28.73 51.24 -27.13
N ARG A 256 30.01 50.87 -27.28
CA ARG A 256 30.65 49.73 -26.60
C ARG A 256 31.75 50.16 -25.63
N ALA A 257 32.48 51.22 -25.98
CA ALA A 257 33.54 51.81 -25.17
C ALA A 257 33.68 53.30 -25.48
N THR A 258 34.17 54.08 -24.51
CA THR A 258 34.58 55.47 -24.72
C THR A 258 36.04 55.61 -24.30
N MET A 259 36.85 56.25 -25.12
CA MET A 259 38.20 56.68 -24.76
C MET A 259 38.14 58.16 -24.38
N PRO A 260 38.26 58.53 -23.09
CA PRO A 260 38.43 59.91 -22.65
C PRO A 260 39.35 60.77 -23.53
N ALA A 261 39.14 62.08 -23.51
CA ALA A 261 40.03 63.02 -24.18
C ALA A 261 41.41 62.95 -23.50
N PRO A 262 42.50 62.61 -24.22
CA PRO A 262 43.77 62.35 -23.60
C PRO A 262 44.33 63.62 -22.97
N VAL A 263 45.03 63.43 -21.86
CA VAL A 263 45.72 64.49 -21.13
C VAL A 263 47.18 64.15 -20.99
N MET A 264 47.99 65.14 -20.63
CA MET A 264 49.37 64.93 -20.26
C MET A 264 49.74 65.78 -19.08
N TRP A 265 50.61 65.26 -18.23
CA TRP A 265 51.04 65.90 -16.99
C TRP A 265 52.53 65.69 -16.74
N ASP A 266 53.10 66.59 -15.95
CA ASP A 266 54.50 66.52 -15.56
C ASP A 266 54.70 65.76 -14.24
N ALA A 267 55.93 65.42 -13.89
CA ALA A 267 56.26 64.61 -12.72
C ALA A 267 56.04 65.31 -11.36
N SER A 268 55.49 66.54 -11.32
CA SER A 268 55.19 67.24 -10.06
C SER A 268 53.88 66.76 -9.43
N VAL A 269 53.87 66.59 -8.10
CA VAL A 269 52.71 66.14 -7.30
C VAL A 269 52.49 67.09 -6.13
N ASP A 270 51.26 67.57 -5.94
CA ASP A 270 50.91 68.32 -4.72
C ASP A 270 50.74 67.38 -3.51
N LYS A 271 51.27 67.80 -2.36
CA LYS A 271 51.31 66.99 -1.14
C LYS A 271 49.97 66.86 -0.42
N ARG A 272 48.98 67.72 -0.70
CA ARG A 272 47.66 67.69 -0.06
C ARG A 272 46.63 66.98 -0.93
N SER A 273 46.62 67.23 -2.23
CA SER A 273 45.74 66.54 -3.17
C SER A 273 46.23 65.12 -3.48
N GLY A 274 47.55 64.93 -3.54
CA GLY A 274 48.19 63.69 -3.99
C GLY A 274 48.12 63.47 -5.50
N LYS A 275 47.80 64.52 -6.28
CA LYS A 275 47.59 64.47 -7.73
C LYS A 275 48.66 65.29 -8.49
N HIS A 276 48.82 64.96 -9.77
CA HIS A 276 49.62 65.75 -10.71
C HIS A 276 48.86 67.01 -11.14
N GLU A 277 49.37 68.18 -10.75
CA GLU A 277 48.60 69.43 -10.84
C GLU A 277 48.86 70.22 -12.12
N ASN A 278 50.08 70.12 -12.66
CA ASN A 278 50.49 70.70 -13.93
C ASN A 278 50.12 69.74 -15.08
N ARG A 279 48.95 69.96 -15.69
CA ARG A 279 48.39 69.12 -16.75
C ARG A 279 47.74 69.93 -17.86
N THR A 280 47.75 69.39 -19.08
CA THR A 280 47.06 69.96 -20.25
C THR A 280 46.42 68.87 -21.11
N ARG A 281 45.54 69.25 -22.03
CA ARG A 281 44.93 68.33 -23.01
C ARG A 281 45.93 67.97 -24.11
N VAL A 282 45.77 66.77 -24.67
CA VAL A 282 46.56 66.23 -25.77
C VAL A 282 45.69 66.23 -27.03
N GLY A 283 46.27 66.61 -28.17
CA GLY A 283 45.56 66.57 -29.44
C GLY A 283 45.37 65.14 -29.93
N MET A 284 44.15 64.75 -30.27
CA MET A 284 43.86 63.40 -30.79
C MET A 284 43.04 63.47 -32.08
N LYS A 285 43.42 62.64 -33.06
CA LYS A 285 42.71 62.50 -34.33
C LYS A 285 42.43 61.03 -34.63
N VAL A 286 41.16 60.70 -34.83
CA VAL A 286 40.69 59.38 -35.28
C VAL A 286 40.74 59.32 -36.81
N VAL A 287 41.22 58.20 -37.35
CA VAL A 287 41.16 57.87 -38.78
C VAL A 287 40.63 56.46 -38.92
N ASP A 288 39.32 56.31 -39.09
CA ASP A 288 38.69 55.02 -39.44
C ASP A 288 39.12 54.62 -40.87
N ARG A 289 39.68 53.41 -41.00
CA ARG A 289 40.14 52.80 -42.27
C ARG A 289 39.21 51.69 -42.76
N GLY A 290 38.06 51.49 -42.10
CA GLY A 290 37.07 50.47 -42.40
C GLY A 290 37.45 49.08 -41.88
N ASN A 291 36.49 48.15 -41.94
CA ASN A 291 36.64 46.75 -41.51
C ASN A 291 37.18 46.56 -40.07
N GLY A 292 36.94 47.53 -39.18
CA GLY A 292 37.44 47.49 -37.80
C GLY A 292 38.92 47.87 -37.66
N LEU A 293 39.50 48.60 -38.63
CA LEU A 293 40.85 49.15 -38.55
C LEU A 293 40.77 50.66 -38.33
N ILE A 294 41.27 51.16 -37.20
CA ILE A 294 41.20 52.59 -36.82
C ILE A 294 42.61 53.05 -36.47
N ASP A 295 43.06 54.21 -36.96
CA ASP A 295 44.34 54.82 -36.53
C ASP A 295 44.05 56.02 -35.61
N LEU A 296 44.49 55.92 -34.35
CA LEU A 296 44.43 57.02 -33.38
C LEU A 296 45.77 57.78 -33.42
N VAL A 297 45.77 59.03 -33.86
CA VAL A 297 46.98 59.87 -33.94
C VAL A 297 47.02 60.80 -32.74
N VAL A 298 48.05 60.63 -31.90
CA VAL A 298 48.20 61.34 -30.61
C VAL A 298 49.30 62.39 -30.74
N THR A 299 48.98 63.63 -30.36
CA THR A 299 49.80 64.84 -30.52
C THR A 299 49.93 65.58 -29.18
N PRO A 300 50.95 65.27 -28.37
CA PRO A 300 51.30 66.04 -27.16
C PRO A 300 51.47 67.53 -27.42
N ASP A 301 51.09 68.37 -26.44
CA ASP A 301 51.16 69.82 -26.59
C ASP A 301 52.60 70.34 -26.61
N ALA A 302 52.96 71.01 -27.71
CA ALA A 302 54.33 71.46 -27.93
C ALA A 302 54.73 72.64 -27.03
N ALA A 303 53.78 73.43 -26.51
CA ALA A 303 54.08 74.56 -25.62
C ALA A 303 54.40 74.06 -24.21
N PHE A 304 53.61 73.14 -23.67
CA PHE A 304 53.82 72.48 -22.39
C PHE A 304 55.16 71.71 -22.37
N LEU A 305 55.48 70.95 -23.43
CA LEU A 305 56.78 70.25 -23.52
C LEU A 305 57.97 71.23 -23.62
N ALA A 306 57.76 72.45 -24.11
CA ALA A 306 58.80 73.46 -24.23
C ALA A 306 58.95 74.39 -23.01
N ASP A 307 57.97 74.41 -22.09
CA ASP A 307 57.97 75.26 -20.89
C ASP A 307 59.13 74.87 -19.95
N PRO A 308 60.01 75.81 -19.55
CA PRO A 308 61.08 75.56 -18.58
C PRO A 308 60.63 75.09 -17.20
N LYS A 309 59.33 75.18 -16.86
CA LYS A 309 58.76 74.70 -15.59
C LYS A 309 58.34 73.24 -15.62
N THR A 310 58.19 72.64 -16.80
CA THR A 310 57.71 71.26 -16.94
C THR A 310 58.74 70.26 -16.42
N VAL A 311 58.37 69.51 -15.38
CA VAL A 311 59.24 68.51 -14.74
C VAL A 311 59.11 67.17 -15.45
N TYR A 312 60.15 66.72 -16.13
CA TYR A 312 60.17 65.43 -16.82
C TYR A 312 60.39 64.24 -15.86
N PRO A 313 59.87 63.02 -16.16
CA PRO A 313 59.14 62.64 -17.38
C PRO A 313 57.75 63.27 -17.46
N VAL A 314 57.27 63.48 -18.68
CA VAL A 314 55.89 63.90 -18.98
C VAL A 314 55.10 62.67 -19.43
N THR A 315 54.06 62.34 -18.68
CA THR A 315 53.16 61.22 -19.00
C THR A 315 52.06 61.71 -19.93
N VAL A 316 51.84 61.00 -21.04
CA VAL A 316 50.75 61.21 -22.00
C VAL A 316 49.79 60.03 -21.89
N ASP A 317 48.52 60.32 -21.59
CA ASP A 317 47.51 59.34 -21.19
C ASP A 317 46.27 59.39 -22.09
N PRO A 318 46.14 58.43 -23.04
CA PRO A 318 44.88 58.04 -23.66
C PRO A 318 44.24 56.82 -22.97
N SER A 319 43.64 57.01 -21.80
CA SER A 319 42.88 55.98 -21.08
C SER A 319 41.59 55.57 -21.82
N THR A 320 41.11 54.33 -21.63
CA THR A 320 39.89 53.78 -22.29
C THR A 320 38.94 53.16 -21.27
N SER A 321 37.68 53.59 -21.23
CA SER A 321 36.63 52.99 -20.40
C SER A 321 35.68 52.08 -21.20
N ALA A 322 35.36 50.92 -20.62
CA ALA A 322 34.45 49.93 -21.20
C ALA A 322 33.09 49.96 -20.49
N LEU A 323 31.99 49.85 -21.25
CA LEU A 323 30.64 49.87 -20.67
C LEU A 323 30.27 48.48 -20.11
N SER A 324 29.87 48.43 -18.84
CA SER A 324 29.55 47.20 -18.10
C SER A 324 28.24 47.34 -17.29
N ASN A 325 27.74 46.24 -16.73
CA ASN A 325 26.57 46.21 -15.84
C ASN A 325 26.86 46.81 -14.44
N THR A 326 28.14 47.02 -14.12
CA THR A 326 28.61 47.87 -13.01
C THR A 326 29.44 49.01 -13.60
N PHE A 327 29.47 50.17 -12.94
CA PHE A 327 30.14 51.38 -13.44
C PHE A 327 30.43 52.34 -12.29
N ASP A 328 31.62 52.94 -12.26
CA ASP A 328 31.95 54.04 -11.38
C ASP A 328 32.68 55.18 -12.11
N THR A 329 32.62 56.38 -11.52
CA THR A 329 33.29 57.58 -12.03
C THR A 329 33.27 58.66 -10.95
N TYR A 330 34.12 59.68 -11.08
CA TYR A 330 33.98 60.93 -10.34
C TYR A 330 33.81 62.12 -11.28
N VAL A 331 33.24 63.20 -10.75
CA VAL A 331 33.15 64.50 -11.42
C VAL A 331 33.95 65.51 -10.60
N GLN A 332 34.82 66.29 -11.26
CA GLN A 332 35.62 67.32 -10.61
C GLN A 332 35.23 68.71 -11.15
N GLN A 333 35.06 69.68 -10.25
CA GLN A 333 34.82 71.07 -10.61
C GLN A 333 35.96 71.62 -11.49
N GLY A 334 35.57 72.42 -12.50
CA GLY A 334 36.46 72.99 -13.52
C GLY A 334 36.94 72.00 -14.59
N GLU A 335 36.75 70.70 -14.39
CA GLU A 335 37.14 69.68 -15.37
C GLU A 335 35.98 69.28 -16.30
N THR A 336 36.36 68.85 -17.50
CA THR A 336 35.44 68.58 -18.62
C THR A 336 35.69 67.23 -19.30
N VAL A 337 36.55 66.39 -18.70
CA VAL A 337 36.89 65.04 -19.18
C VAL A 337 36.10 63.96 -18.41
N ASP A 338 36.12 62.74 -18.94
CA ASP A 338 35.59 61.53 -18.30
C ASP A 338 36.70 60.88 -17.45
N TRP A 339 36.36 60.42 -16.24
CA TRP A 339 37.27 59.81 -15.27
C TRP A 339 36.88 58.35 -14.94
N SER A 340 36.01 57.71 -15.75
CA SER A 340 35.57 56.31 -15.53
C SER A 340 36.65 55.24 -15.82
N ALA A 341 37.83 55.64 -16.31
CA ALA A 341 38.98 54.76 -16.49
C ALA A 341 39.93 54.74 -15.27
N ASP A 342 39.95 55.82 -14.46
CA ASP A 342 40.87 55.98 -13.33
C ASP A 342 40.81 54.81 -12.34
N THR A 343 41.95 54.53 -11.69
CA THR A 343 42.06 53.56 -10.60
C THR A 343 41.49 54.06 -9.26
N GLU A 344 40.98 55.28 -9.22
CA GLU A 344 40.51 55.95 -8.01
C GLU A 344 39.16 56.66 -8.18
N LEU A 345 38.54 56.94 -7.04
CA LEU A 345 37.35 57.73 -6.87
C LEU A 345 37.63 58.82 -5.83
N ASP A 346 37.37 60.07 -6.22
CA ASP A 346 37.66 61.25 -5.41
C ASP A 346 36.37 61.87 -4.83
N LEU A 347 36.41 62.31 -3.56
CA LEU A 347 35.34 63.09 -2.96
C LEU A 347 35.85 64.20 -2.02
N GLY A 348 35.20 65.37 -2.09
CA GLY A 348 35.52 66.55 -1.28
C GLY A 348 36.40 67.58 -1.99
N ASN A 349 36.92 68.55 -1.25
CA ASN A 349 37.74 69.64 -1.78
C ASN A 349 39.23 69.39 -1.47
N PRO A 350 40.14 69.21 -2.46
CA PRO A 350 41.57 69.02 -2.18
C PRO A 350 42.28 70.31 -1.72
N GLY A 351 41.63 71.46 -1.83
CA GLY A 351 42.19 72.78 -1.50
C GLY A 351 43.06 73.39 -2.60
N THR A 352 43.23 72.70 -3.73
CA THR A 352 43.94 73.18 -4.92
C THR A 352 42.96 73.61 -6.02
N LYS A 353 43.47 74.30 -7.05
CA LYS A 353 42.66 75.02 -8.03
C LYS A 353 43.05 74.71 -9.47
N ASN A 354 42.07 74.84 -10.37
CA ASN A 354 42.30 74.79 -11.81
C ASN A 354 42.82 76.12 -12.36
N ALA A 355 43.26 76.12 -13.62
CA ALA A 355 43.77 77.31 -14.31
C ALA A 355 42.73 78.45 -14.44
N ASP A 356 41.43 78.14 -14.37
CA ASP A 356 40.32 79.11 -14.36
C ASP A 356 40.02 79.70 -12.96
N GLY A 357 40.73 79.24 -11.92
CA GLY A 357 40.58 79.69 -10.53
C GLY A 357 39.50 78.97 -9.71
N THR A 358 38.77 78.02 -10.30
CA THR A 358 37.84 77.12 -9.57
C THR A 358 38.60 76.14 -8.68
N PHE A 359 37.98 75.70 -7.58
CA PHE A 359 38.54 74.61 -6.76
C PHE A 359 38.37 73.27 -7.47
N ARG A 360 39.24 72.30 -7.16
CA ARG A 360 39.19 70.93 -7.69
C ARG A 360 38.26 70.01 -6.89
N THR A 361 37.12 70.52 -6.41
CA THR A 361 36.17 69.71 -5.62
C THR A 361 35.62 68.54 -6.44
N ALA A 362 35.64 67.33 -5.87
CA ALA A 362 35.16 66.11 -6.51
C ALA A 362 33.96 65.47 -5.82
N ARG A 363 33.19 64.68 -6.58
CA ARG A 363 32.12 63.79 -6.11
C ARG A 363 32.14 62.50 -6.93
N SER A 364 31.89 61.36 -6.29
CA SER A 364 31.97 60.04 -6.92
C SER A 364 30.60 59.39 -7.04
N PHE A 365 30.45 58.48 -8.02
CA PHE A 365 29.23 57.71 -8.26
C PHE A 365 29.58 56.24 -8.53
N ILE A 366 28.75 55.32 -8.03
CA ILE A 366 28.93 53.87 -8.19
C ILE A 366 27.59 53.23 -8.58
N THR A 367 27.63 52.30 -9.54
CA THR A 367 26.50 51.47 -9.98
C THR A 367 26.74 50.01 -9.63
N TRP A 368 25.81 49.42 -8.89
CA TRP A 368 25.82 48.04 -8.41
C TRP A 368 24.87 47.17 -9.23
N ASN A 369 25.24 45.91 -9.47
CA ASN A 369 24.29 44.90 -9.98
C ASN A 369 23.45 44.36 -8.82
N THR A 370 22.18 44.75 -8.74
CA THR A 370 21.26 44.42 -7.63
C THR A 370 20.31 43.26 -7.96
N SER A 371 20.52 42.56 -9.09
CA SER A 371 19.61 41.50 -9.55
C SER A 371 19.43 40.35 -8.54
N ALA A 372 20.48 39.98 -7.80
CA ALA A 372 20.47 38.88 -6.83
C ALA A 372 19.65 39.17 -5.54
N ILE A 373 19.19 40.40 -5.35
CA ILE A 373 18.40 40.86 -4.20
C ILE A 373 17.03 41.42 -4.62
N ALA A 374 16.59 41.19 -5.87
CA ALA A 374 15.28 41.61 -6.32
C ALA A 374 14.16 40.94 -5.50
N ASP A 375 13.18 41.74 -5.07
CA ASP A 375 12.05 41.33 -4.20
C ASP A 375 12.41 40.81 -2.80
N ALA A 376 13.69 40.96 -2.40
CA ALA A 376 14.17 40.50 -1.11
C ALA A 376 13.81 41.45 0.05
N LEU A 377 13.74 40.88 1.24
CA LEU A 377 13.68 41.61 2.51
C LEU A 377 15.10 41.77 3.03
N ILE A 378 15.59 43.01 3.08
CA ILE A 378 16.93 43.35 3.52
C ILE A 378 16.98 43.33 5.05
N VAL A 379 17.96 42.60 5.58
CA VAL A 379 18.17 42.38 7.01
C VAL A 379 19.32 43.22 7.56
N ASP A 380 20.40 43.39 6.77
CA ASP A 380 21.63 44.13 7.15
C ASP A 380 22.49 44.41 5.90
N THR A 381 23.21 45.53 5.87
CA THR A 381 24.09 45.93 4.76
C THR A 381 25.35 46.66 5.22
N ASN A 382 26.43 46.53 4.44
CA ASN A 382 27.65 47.29 4.67
C ASN A 382 28.35 47.67 3.35
N LEU A 383 28.38 48.97 3.05
CA LEU A 383 29.23 49.56 2.01
C LEU A 383 30.65 49.70 2.54
N SER A 384 31.65 49.19 1.82
CA SER A 384 33.08 49.31 2.15
C SER A 384 33.86 49.94 1.00
N LEU A 385 34.60 51.01 1.30
CA LEU A 385 35.48 51.73 0.36
C LEU A 385 36.92 51.73 0.88
N TYR A 386 37.92 51.40 0.05
CA TYR A 386 39.32 51.39 0.48
C TYR A 386 39.95 52.77 0.33
N ASN A 387 40.20 53.46 1.44
CA ASN A 387 40.66 54.83 1.49
C ASN A 387 42.18 54.91 1.69
N PHE A 388 42.89 55.27 0.61
CA PHE A 388 44.35 55.33 0.51
C PHE A 388 44.92 56.76 0.59
N HIS A 389 44.09 57.80 0.49
CA HIS A 389 44.50 59.19 0.69
C HIS A 389 43.42 59.99 1.43
N SER A 390 43.82 60.78 2.44
CA SER A 390 42.94 61.78 3.08
C SER A 390 43.64 63.11 3.35
N GLY A 391 42.93 64.22 3.15
CA GLY A 391 43.44 65.59 3.34
C GLY A 391 43.57 66.06 4.80
N ASN A 392 43.24 65.22 5.77
CA ASN A 392 43.25 65.56 7.20
C ASN A 392 44.68 65.58 7.79
N THR A 393 45.14 66.76 8.23
CA THR A 393 46.47 66.92 8.85
C THR A 393 46.47 66.84 10.38
N ASP A 394 45.30 66.70 11.01
CA ASP A 394 45.10 66.67 12.46
C ASP A 394 44.64 65.31 12.99
N CYS A 395 44.62 64.29 12.13
CA CYS A 395 44.22 62.92 12.43
C CYS A 395 42.81 62.76 13.00
N THR A 396 41.93 63.76 12.82
CA THR A 396 40.51 63.66 13.18
C THR A 396 39.71 62.89 12.13
N ALA A 397 38.58 62.32 12.56
CA ALA A 397 37.59 61.68 11.69
C ALA A 397 36.82 62.74 10.88
N GLN A 398 36.56 62.46 9.59
CA GLN A 398 36.09 63.43 8.61
C GLN A 398 34.87 62.89 7.83
N SER A 399 33.81 63.71 7.79
CA SER A 399 32.47 63.28 7.38
C SER A 399 32.26 63.21 5.86
N TRP A 400 31.56 62.17 5.42
CA TRP A 400 31.12 61.94 4.06
C TRP A 400 29.71 61.34 4.05
N THR A 401 29.00 61.46 2.92
CA THR A 401 27.57 61.14 2.80
C THR A 401 27.28 60.24 1.61
N VAL A 402 26.28 59.36 1.77
CA VAL A 402 25.81 58.40 0.77
C VAL A 402 24.39 58.76 0.33
N TRP A 403 24.18 58.81 -0.98
CA TRP A 403 22.94 59.26 -1.61
C TRP A 403 22.44 58.28 -2.66
N ASP A 404 21.12 58.21 -2.83
CA ASP A 404 20.50 57.71 -4.05
C ASP A 404 20.67 58.72 -5.18
N THR A 405 20.98 58.23 -6.37
CA THR A 405 21.24 59.07 -7.55
C THR A 405 20.66 58.49 -8.83
N GLY A 406 20.50 59.32 -9.86
CA GLY A 406 20.32 58.84 -11.23
C GLY A 406 21.54 58.02 -11.73
N ALA A 407 21.38 57.34 -12.87
CA ALA A 407 22.46 56.54 -13.45
C ALA A 407 23.66 57.40 -13.88
N PRO A 408 24.89 57.14 -13.38
CA PRO A 408 26.12 57.71 -13.94
C PRO A 408 26.45 57.10 -15.31
N SER A 409 27.27 57.82 -16.06
CA SER A 409 27.79 57.42 -17.38
C SER A 409 29.08 58.15 -17.73
N THR A 410 29.75 57.77 -18.82
CA THR A 410 30.94 58.43 -19.38
C THR A 410 30.70 59.90 -19.79
N ALA A 411 29.44 60.35 -19.85
CA ALA A 411 29.06 61.75 -20.08
C ALA A 411 28.92 62.58 -18.79
N SER A 412 29.09 61.97 -17.60
CA SER A 412 28.93 62.66 -16.32
C SER A 412 30.04 63.70 -16.14
N ARG A 413 29.66 64.94 -15.82
CA ARG A 413 30.58 66.08 -15.61
C ARG A 413 30.11 66.91 -14.43
N TRP A 414 30.93 67.83 -13.92
CA TRP A 414 30.52 68.69 -12.79
C TRP A 414 29.25 69.51 -13.07
N THR A 415 29.06 69.95 -14.32
CA THR A 415 27.89 70.69 -14.81
C THR A 415 26.75 69.80 -15.32
N SER A 416 26.97 68.48 -15.40
CA SER A 416 26.01 67.48 -15.87
C SER A 416 26.16 66.21 -15.03
N GLN A 417 25.80 66.33 -13.75
CA GLN A 417 25.82 65.23 -12.79
C GLN A 417 24.51 64.45 -12.90
N PRO A 418 24.49 63.15 -12.57
CA PRO A 418 23.24 62.46 -12.25
C PRO A 418 22.47 63.22 -11.18
N ALA A 419 21.13 63.13 -11.23
CA ALA A 419 20.28 63.74 -10.20
C ALA A 419 20.63 63.15 -8.82
N TRP A 420 20.76 64.01 -7.81
CA TRP A 420 20.94 63.61 -6.42
C TRP A 420 19.58 63.64 -5.74
N ASN A 421 19.03 62.46 -5.42
CA ASN A 421 17.63 62.33 -5.04
C ASN A 421 17.45 62.49 -3.52
N GLN A 422 18.04 61.58 -2.74
CA GLN A 422 17.88 61.53 -1.28
C GLN A 422 19.17 61.03 -0.61
N GLN A 423 19.51 61.62 0.54
CA GLN A 423 20.57 61.10 1.41
C GLN A 423 20.02 59.90 2.20
N TYR A 424 20.78 58.81 2.23
CA TYR A 424 20.42 57.61 3.01
C TYR A 424 21.36 57.37 4.20
N HIS A 425 22.64 57.76 4.11
CA HIS A 425 23.58 57.59 5.22
C HIS A 425 24.68 58.66 5.27
N SER A 426 25.40 58.73 6.39
CA SER A 426 26.62 59.53 6.57
C SER A 426 27.59 58.85 7.52
N SER A 427 28.88 58.81 7.15
CA SER A 427 29.95 58.18 7.94
C SER A 427 31.09 59.17 8.18
N THR A 428 31.89 58.95 9.23
CA THR A 428 33.07 59.77 9.57
C THR A 428 34.39 58.99 9.44
N GLU A 429 34.33 57.70 9.06
CA GLU A 429 35.51 56.85 8.96
C GLU A 429 36.53 57.40 7.95
N THR A 430 37.81 57.40 8.34
CA THR A 430 38.89 58.11 7.64
C THR A 430 40.22 57.35 7.77
N LYS A 431 40.90 57.13 6.64
CA LYS A 431 42.19 56.40 6.51
C LYS A 431 43.09 57.06 5.46
N GLY A 432 44.28 56.50 5.24
CA GLY A 432 45.14 56.92 4.13
C GLY A 432 45.85 58.27 4.30
N ASN A 433 46.04 58.77 5.53
CA ASN A 433 47.02 59.83 5.77
C ASN A 433 48.23 59.23 6.49
N PRO A 434 49.42 59.15 5.87
CA PRO A 434 50.61 58.53 6.46
C PRO A 434 51.06 59.11 7.81
N SER A 435 50.64 60.34 8.15
CA SER A 435 50.92 60.95 9.47
C SER A 435 49.97 60.48 10.57
N CYS A 436 48.87 59.82 10.20
CA CYS A 436 47.74 59.48 11.07
C CYS A 436 47.41 57.98 11.10
N GLY A 437 47.87 57.21 10.12
CA GLY A 437 47.69 55.76 10.07
C GLY A 437 47.86 55.21 8.65
N ALA A 438 47.77 53.88 8.52
CA ALA A 438 47.79 53.22 7.23
C ALA A 438 46.47 53.39 6.46
N ASP A 439 46.54 53.13 5.16
CA ASP A 439 45.42 52.96 4.24
C ASP A 439 44.47 51.86 4.74
N GLY A 440 43.17 51.97 4.46
CA GLY A 440 42.21 51.00 4.97
C GLY A 440 40.77 51.24 4.56
N TRP A 441 39.93 50.26 4.86
CA TRP A 441 38.49 50.34 4.62
C TRP A 441 37.82 51.41 5.49
N ILE A 442 36.88 52.14 4.88
CA ILE A 442 35.92 53.02 5.52
C ILE A 442 34.50 52.56 5.13
N ASN A 443 33.56 52.59 6.07
CA ASN A 443 32.27 51.90 5.95
C ASN A 443 31.05 52.80 6.14
N ALA A 444 29.90 52.33 5.64
CA ALA A 444 28.58 52.93 5.82
C ALA A 444 27.48 51.85 5.73
N ASP A 445 26.48 51.92 6.61
CA ASP A 445 25.24 51.13 6.56
C ASP A 445 24.26 51.79 5.57
N VAL A 446 23.66 51.00 4.68
CA VAL A 446 22.81 51.50 3.59
C VAL A 446 21.49 50.72 3.47
N ASP A 447 21.00 50.13 4.55
CA ASP A 447 19.85 49.19 4.54
C ASP A 447 18.63 49.75 3.81
N ALA A 448 18.22 50.95 4.21
CA ALA A 448 17.06 51.63 3.65
C ALA A 448 17.22 51.95 2.15
N LEU A 449 18.44 52.20 1.67
CA LEU A 449 18.71 52.45 0.24
C LEU A 449 18.57 51.15 -0.54
N VAL A 450 19.23 50.09 -0.07
CA VAL A 450 19.23 48.77 -0.72
C VAL A 450 17.83 48.15 -0.73
N GLN A 451 17.04 48.35 0.33
CA GLN A 451 15.63 47.94 0.36
C GLN A 451 14.79 48.64 -0.72
N THR A 452 15.08 49.90 -1.10
CA THR A 452 14.36 50.54 -2.21
C THR A 452 14.65 49.84 -3.54
N TRP A 453 15.92 49.46 -3.79
CA TRP A 453 16.32 48.75 -5.01
C TRP A 453 15.73 47.33 -5.06
N ALA A 454 15.77 46.61 -3.94
CA ALA A 454 15.16 45.28 -3.80
C ALA A 454 13.65 45.32 -4.07
N SER A 455 12.92 46.22 -3.41
CA SER A 455 11.46 46.37 -3.55
C SER A 455 11.05 46.82 -4.96
N ALA A 456 11.86 47.64 -5.62
CA ALA A 456 11.65 48.05 -7.01
C ALA A 456 12.05 46.96 -8.03
N LYS A 457 12.61 45.82 -7.58
CA LYS A 457 13.19 44.75 -8.40
C LYS A 457 14.22 45.29 -9.41
N ALA A 458 14.95 46.32 -9.00
CA ALA A 458 15.92 47.00 -9.84
C ALA A 458 17.09 46.06 -10.17
N SER A 459 17.43 45.90 -11.44
CA SER A 459 18.63 45.17 -11.86
C SER A 459 19.93 45.94 -11.58
N ARG A 460 19.83 47.26 -11.39
CA ARG A 460 20.95 48.14 -11.01
C ARG A 460 20.54 49.14 -9.93
N GLY A 461 21.38 49.29 -8.92
CA GLY A 461 21.31 50.35 -7.91
C GLY A 461 22.36 51.43 -8.17
N HIS A 462 22.02 52.70 -7.99
CA HIS A 462 22.89 53.84 -8.31
C HIS A 462 23.13 54.71 -7.07
N MET A 463 24.40 54.94 -6.74
CA MET A 463 24.83 55.57 -5.49
C MET A 463 25.76 56.76 -5.74
N GLY A 464 25.55 57.86 -5.04
CA GLY A 464 26.42 59.04 -5.02
C GLY A 464 27.17 59.21 -3.69
N LEU A 465 28.43 59.62 -3.78
CA LEU A 465 29.36 59.82 -2.67
C LEU A 465 29.94 61.24 -2.68
N ARG A 466 29.86 61.94 -1.54
CA ARG A 466 30.46 63.28 -1.39
C ARG A 466 30.86 63.57 0.06
N ALA A 467 31.87 64.43 0.23
CA ALA A 467 32.17 65.06 1.53
C ALA A 467 30.95 65.82 2.05
N ALA A 468 30.84 65.98 3.37
CA ALA A 468 29.73 66.70 3.99
C ALA A 468 29.82 68.22 3.75
N THR A 469 31.03 68.78 3.66
CA THR A 469 31.32 70.19 3.37
C THR A 469 32.53 70.35 2.45
N ASP A 470 32.80 71.57 1.97
CA ASP A 470 34.00 71.91 1.19
C ASP A 470 35.27 72.10 2.05
N ASP A 471 35.31 71.59 3.29
CA ASP A 471 36.53 71.61 4.12
C ASP A 471 37.60 70.70 3.51
N VAL A 472 38.82 71.23 3.37
CA VAL A 472 39.95 70.53 2.77
C VAL A 472 40.38 69.27 3.52
N LYS A 473 40.02 69.14 4.80
CA LYS A 473 40.26 67.94 5.60
C LYS A 473 39.38 66.77 5.17
N GLN A 474 38.22 67.03 4.56
CA GLN A 474 37.27 66.00 4.12
C GLN A 474 37.60 65.41 2.74
N TRP A 475 38.66 65.90 2.07
CA TRP A 475 39.19 65.26 0.86
C TRP A 475 39.55 63.80 1.13
N LYS A 476 38.99 62.88 0.33
CA LYS A 476 39.31 61.45 0.35
C LYS A 476 39.49 60.96 -1.08
N ARG A 477 40.47 60.08 -1.27
CA ARG A 477 40.61 59.23 -2.46
C ARG A 477 40.43 57.78 -2.03
N VAL A 478 39.61 57.05 -2.78
CA VAL A 478 39.33 55.63 -2.55
C VAL A 478 39.54 54.85 -3.84
N ASN A 479 39.78 53.54 -3.77
CA ASN A 479 39.95 52.72 -4.97
C ASN A 479 38.65 52.69 -5.82
N SER A 480 38.78 52.64 -7.13
CA SER A 480 37.67 52.38 -8.08
C SER A 480 37.52 50.90 -8.42
N ALA A 481 36.58 50.56 -9.30
CA ALA A 481 36.43 49.26 -9.95
C ALA A 481 37.67 48.85 -10.80
N ASN A 482 38.45 49.83 -11.27
CA ASN A 482 39.63 49.59 -12.12
C ASN A 482 40.87 49.22 -11.29
N ALA A 483 40.94 49.65 -10.02
CA ALA A 483 42.05 49.39 -9.11
C ALA A 483 42.40 47.91 -9.00
N THR A 484 43.70 47.57 -9.03
CA THR A 484 44.19 46.18 -9.07
C THR A 484 43.80 45.35 -7.83
N THR A 485 43.55 46.00 -6.70
CA THR A 485 43.13 45.40 -5.42
C THR A 485 42.15 46.31 -4.68
N ASN A 486 41.46 45.79 -3.66
CA ASN A 486 40.62 46.54 -2.72
C ASN A 486 39.55 47.46 -3.36
N GLN A 487 38.93 47.04 -4.45
CA GLN A 487 37.81 47.76 -5.08
C GLN A 487 36.60 47.95 -4.14
N PRO A 488 35.69 48.91 -4.41
CA PRO A 488 34.47 49.11 -3.63
C PRO A 488 33.61 47.84 -3.52
N LYS A 489 33.05 47.61 -2.33
CA LYS A 489 32.18 46.47 -2.01
C LYS A 489 30.90 46.89 -1.30
N LEU A 490 29.84 46.11 -1.48
CA LEU A 490 28.58 46.25 -0.75
C LEU A 490 28.09 44.86 -0.34
N SER A 491 28.14 44.55 0.96
CA SER A 491 27.56 43.33 1.53
C SER A 491 26.08 43.56 1.83
N VAL A 492 25.23 42.56 1.54
CA VAL A 492 23.78 42.60 1.76
C VAL A 492 23.29 41.27 2.32
N THR A 493 22.65 41.27 3.49
CA THR A 493 22.01 40.10 4.12
C THR A 493 20.48 40.19 3.95
N TYR A 494 19.80 39.08 3.61
CA TYR A 494 18.40 39.11 3.18
C TYR A 494 17.66 37.75 3.26
N ASN A 495 16.31 37.80 3.22
CA ASN A 495 15.39 36.64 3.09
C ASN A 495 14.31 36.87 2.02
N TYR A 496 13.55 35.83 1.67
CA TYR A 496 12.34 35.92 0.85
C TYR A 496 11.07 35.72 1.68
N ARG A 497 9.95 35.40 1.02
CA ARG A 497 8.63 35.12 1.60
C ARG A 497 8.04 33.89 0.89
N PRO A 498 7.19 33.10 1.57
CA PRO A 498 6.60 31.92 0.97
C PRO A 498 5.56 32.31 -0.08
N SER A 499 5.49 31.52 -1.16
CA SER A 499 4.61 31.77 -2.28
C SER A 499 3.12 31.73 -1.91
N ASP A 500 2.27 32.18 -2.85
CA ASP A 500 0.86 31.82 -2.83
C ASP A 500 0.68 30.30 -2.93
N GLY A 501 -0.43 29.81 -2.39
CA GLY A 501 -0.83 28.41 -2.48
C GLY A 501 -1.22 28.00 -3.89
N THR A 502 -0.56 26.97 -4.44
CA THR A 502 -0.63 26.61 -5.87
C THR A 502 -1.52 25.41 -6.17
N ASN A 503 -1.83 24.55 -5.20
CA ASN A 503 -2.48 23.26 -5.43
C ASN A 503 -3.48 22.90 -4.31
N ARG A 504 -4.58 23.64 -4.24
CA ARG A 504 -5.63 23.46 -3.21
C ARG A 504 -6.45 22.21 -3.50
N GLN A 505 -6.39 21.23 -2.61
CA GLN A 505 -7.11 19.95 -2.73
C GLN A 505 -7.84 19.57 -1.43
N ALA A 506 -8.96 18.87 -1.56
CA ALA A 506 -9.68 18.25 -0.44
C ALA A 506 -9.85 16.75 -0.73
N GLY A 507 -9.60 15.89 0.27
CA GLY A 507 -9.65 14.43 0.11
C GLY A 507 -9.08 13.66 1.29
N ALA A 508 -8.77 12.36 1.20
CA ALA A 508 -8.99 11.47 0.07
C ALA A 508 -10.47 11.45 -0.40
N PRO A 509 -10.76 11.11 -1.67
CA PRO A 509 -9.84 10.60 -2.71
C PRO A 509 -9.06 11.68 -3.48
N PHE A 510 -9.22 12.97 -3.16
CA PHE A 510 -8.67 14.08 -3.93
C PHE A 510 -9.13 14.04 -5.40
N ARG A 511 -10.45 13.92 -5.61
CA ARG A 511 -11.07 14.02 -6.94
C ARG A 511 -11.85 15.32 -7.07
N GLN A 512 -11.76 15.97 -8.24
CA GLN A 512 -12.36 17.27 -8.51
C GLN A 512 -13.20 17.22 -9.80
N TYR A 513 -14.38 17.82 -9.77
CA TYR A 513 -15.31 17.90 -10.90
C TYR A 513 -15.81 19.33 -11.05
N ALA A 514 -15.66 19.90 -12.26
CA ALA A 514 -16.08 21.27 -12.58
C ALA A 514 -15.60 22.35 -11.56
N GLY A 515 -14.42 22.14 -10.95
CA GLY A 515 -13.84 23.06 -9.97
C GLY A 515 -14.15 22.75 -8.50
N VAL A 516 -15.08 21.83 -8.20
CA VAL A 516 -15.46 21.42 -6.84
C VAL A 516 -14.85 20.07 -6.51
N TRP A 517 -14.22 19.94 -5.34
CA TRP A 517 -13.70 18.65 -4.85
C TRP A 517 -14.82 17.81 -4.23
N ALA A 518 -14.75 16.48 -4.37
CA ALA A 518 -15.66 15.57 -3.69
C ALA A 518 -14.89 14.79 -2.61
N VAL A 519 -15.47 14.70 -1.40
CA VAL A 519 -14.87 13.99 -0.26
C VAL A 519 -15.85 13.01 0.38
N ASN A 520 -15.39 11.80 0.66
CA ASN A 520 -16.19 10.70 1.22
C ASN A 520 -16.18 10.63 2.75
N THR A 521 -15.95 11.75 3.42
CA THR A 521 -15.86 11.81 4.88
C THR A 521 -16.21 13.19 5.42
N THR A 522 -16.74 13.23 6.64
CA THR A 522 -16.98 14.47 7.40
C THR A 522 -15.71 15.01 8.08
N THR A 523 -14.58 14.30 7.98
CA THR A 523 -13.24 14.74 8.45
C THR A 523 -12.20 14.65 7.34
N PRO A 524 -12.37 15.37 6.21
CA PRO A 524 -11.44 15.32 5.10
C PRO A 524 -10.10 15.99 5.45
N THR A 525 -9.05 15.53 4.78
CA THR A 525 -7.77 16.24 4.71
C THR A 525 -7.85 17.32 3.65
N LEU A 526 -7.59 18.56 4.05
CA LEU A 526 -7.36 19.69 3.16
C LEU A 526 -5.85 19.83 2.99
N ARG A 527 -5.38 20.07 1.76
CA ARG A 527 -3.96 20.32 1.50
C ARG A 527 -3.73 21.38 0.43
N ASP A 528 -2.57 22.02 0.50
CA ASP A 528 -2.10 22.98 -0.50
C ASP A 528 -0.57 22.97 -0.57
N THR A 529 0.01 23.50 -1.64
CA THR A 529 1.46 23.47 -1.88
C THR A 529 1.99 24.88 -2.08
N PHE A 530 3.00 25.22 -1.29
CA PHE A 530 3.69 26.51 -1.27
C PHE A 530 5.18 26.25 -1.48
N THR A 531 5.88 27.23 -2.03
CA THR A 531 7.34 27.21 -2.19
C THR A 531 7.91 28.46 -1.59
N ASP A 532 8.94 28.33 -0.75
CA ASP A 532 9.86 29.43 -0.51
C ASP A 532 11.07 29.39 -1.45
N ALA A 533 11.60 30.56 -1.77
CA ALA A 533 12.65 30.79 -2.77
C ALA A 533 14.07 30.69 -2.18
N ASP A 534 14.21 30.84 -0.87
CA ASP A 534 15.37 30.42 -0.06
C ASP A 534 15.27 28.93 0.30
N GLY A 535 14.06 28.44 0.58
CA GLY A 535 13.77 27.01 0.76
C GLY A 535 13.28 26.64 2.16
N ASP A 536 12.95 27.65 2.97
CA ASP A 536 12.43 27.53 4.33
C ASP A 536 11.22 26.58 4.42
N LYS A 537 11.01 26.05 5.63
CA LYS A 537 9.84 25.19 5.91
C LYS A 537 8.61 26.03 6.16
N VAL A 538 7.52 25.69 5.49
CA VAL A 538 6.26 26.42 5.56
C VAL A 538 5.24 25.72 6.46
N THR A 539 4.55 26.47 7.31
CA THR A 539 3.23 26.08 7.82
C THR A 539 2.15 26.74 6.97
N ALA A 540 0.98 26.10 6.89
CA ALA A 540 -0.17 26.62 6.16
C ALA A 540 -1.36 26.78 7.10
N THR A 541 -1.93 27.97 7.14
CA THR A 541 -3.21 28.24 7.81
C THR A 541 -4.33 28.02 6.79
N PHE A 542 -5.22 27.08 7.08
CA PHE A 542 -6.44 26.80 6.34
C PHE A 542 -7.61 27.48 7.03
N GLN A 543 -8.42 28.21 6.26
CA GLN A 543 -9.66 28.82 6.73
C GLN A 543 -10.84 28.13 6.06
N VAL A 544 -11.76 27.53 6.83
CA VAL A 544 -12.84 26.65 6.32
C VAL A 544 -14.24 27.17 6.70
N TYR A 545 -15.13 27.28 5.70
CA TYR A 545 -16.46 27.91 5.80
C TYR A 545 -17.54 27.03 5.15
N ASP A 546 -18.76 27.04 5.69
CA ASP A 546 -19.95 26.58 4.96
C ASP A 546 -20.18 27.52 3.76
N ALA A 547 -20.31 26.95 2.56
CA ALA A 547 -20.32 27.75 1.33
C ALA A 547 -21.64 28.51 1.13
N ALA A 548 -22.75 28.01 1.72
CA ALA A 548 -24.09 28.58 1.56
C ALA A 548 -24.38 29.66 2.60
N THR A 549 -24.04 29.43 3.87
CA THR A 549 -24.23 30.43 4.94
C THR A 549 -23.09 31.46 5.01
N ASN A 550 -21.94 31.17 4.41
CA ASN A 550 -20.71 31.95 4.52
C ASN A 550 -20.25 32.14 5.98
N THR A 551 -20.50 31.14 6.84
CA THR A 551 -20.03 31.10 8.23
C THR A 551 -18.84 30.16 8.40
N PRO A 552 -17.86 30.49 9.26
CA PRO A 552 -16.75 29.59 9.58
C PRO A 552 -17.23 28.32 10.29
N ILE A 553 -16.45 27.23 10.18
CA ILE A 553 -16.57 26.09 11.11
C ILE A 553 -16.09 26.51 12.52
N THR A 554 -16.43 25.72 13.54
CA THR A 554 -16.02 26.01 14.92
C THR A 554 -14.61 25.48 15.16
N THR A 555 -13.66 26.37 15.45
CA THR A 555 -12.30 26.03 15.87
C THR A 555 -11.90 26.84 17.12
N PRO A 556 -10.93 26.36 17.94
CA PRO A 556 -10.57 27.02 19.21
C PRO A 556 -10.08 28.46 19.07
N ALA A 557 -9.49 28.81 17.92
CA ALA A 557 -9.01 30.16 17.62
C ALA A 557 -10.09 31.11 17.07
N GLY A 558 -11.29 30.59 16.74
CA GLY A 558 -12.30 31.30 15.98
C GLY A 558 -12.03 31.31 14.46
N GLU A 559 -12.95 31.91 13.71
CA GLU A 559 -12.87 32.15 12.26
C GLU A 559 -12.59 30.92 11.36
N GLY A 560 -12.79 29.70 11.86
CA GLY A 560 -12.66 28.47 11.08
C GLY A 560 -11.22 28.15 10.70
N LEU A 561 -10.25 28.65 11.47
CA LEU A 561 -8.82 28.49 11.22
C LEU A 561 -8.29 27.15 11.76
N ILE A 562 -7.51 26.45 10.93
CA ILE A 562 -6.74 25.24 11.27
C ILE A 562 -5.32 25.44 10.70
N VAL A 563 -4.28 25.18 11.49
CA VAL A 563 -2.88 25.34 11.07
C VAL A 563 -2.23 23.96 10.89
N SER A 564 -1.47 23.78 9.82
CA SER A 564 -0.71 22.55 9.57
C SER A 564 0.57 22.48 10.41
N ASP A 565 1.13 21.28 10.53
CA ASP A 565 2.55 21.12 10.85
C ASP A 565 3.42 21.78 9.77
N SER A 566 4.69 22.03 10.11
CA SER A 566 5.69 22.62 9.21
C SER A 566 6.20 21.58 8.21
N VAL A 567 6.20 21.92 6.92
CA VAL A 567 6.64 21.04 5.82
C VAL A 567 7.72 21.70 4.97
N ASP A 568 8.57 20.90 4.34
CA ASP A 568 9.62 21.41 3.44
C ASP A 568 9.02 22.15 2.23
N SER A 569 9.68 23.20 1.75
CA SER A 569 9.30 23.96 0.55
C SER A 569 8.96 23.02 -0.63
N GLY A 570 7.80 23.24 -1.27
CA GLY A 570 7.29 22.42 -2.37
C GLY A 570 6.61 21.11 -1.96
N LYS A 571 6.47 20.80 -0.66
CA LYS A 571 5.64 19.70 -0.16
C LYS A 571 4.21 20.17 0.16
N PRO A 572 3.21 19.27 0.10
CA PRO A 572 1.83 19.63 0.44
C PRO A 572 1.65 19.77 1.96
N ALA A 573 1.50 21.00 2.44
CA ALA A 573 1.03 21.27 3.79
C ALA A 573 -0.43 20.80 3.92
N SER A 574 -0.77 20.13 5.02
CA SER A 574 -2.04 19.40 5.14
C SER A 574 -2.66 19.58 6.54
N VAL A 575 -3.99 19.61 6.62
CA VAL A 575 -4.77 19.60 7.86
C VAL A 575 -5.98 18.68 7.74
N THR A 576 -6.42 18.07 8.83
CA THR A 576 -7.69 17.32 8.88
C THR A 576 -8.77 18.18 9.51
N VAL A 577 -9.95 18.26 8.89
CA VAL A 577 -11.09 18.98 9.47
C VAL A 577 -11.60 18.23 10.72
N PRO A 578 -11.83 18.91 11.87
CA PRO A 578 -12.30 18.26 13.09
C PRO A 578 -13.67 17.59 12.95
N ALA A 579 -13.87 16.50 13.69
CA ALA A 579 -15.14 15.77 13.72
C ALA A 579 -16.31 16.66 14.17
N GLY A 580 -17.49 16.39 13.62
CA GLY A 580 -18.74 17.11 13.94
C GLY A 580 -18.88 18.51 13.31
N GLN A 581 -17.90 18.98 12.53
CA GLN A 581 -17.98 20.28 11.84
C GLN A 581 -18.68 20.22 10.49
N LEU A 582 -18.61 19.07 9.81
CA LEU A 582 -19.17 18.89 8.47
C LEU A 582 -20.39 17.97 8.47
N GLN A 583 -21.29 18.17 7.50
CA GLN A 583 -22.50 17.38 7.29
C GLN A 583 -22.56 16.83 5.87
N ASP A 584 -23.16 15.65 5.73
CA ASP A 584 -23.43 15.01 4.45
C ASP A 584 -24.31 15.88 3.54
N GLY A 585 -24.09 15.79 2.22
CA GLY A 585 -24.82 16.55 1.21
C GLY A 585 -24.55 18.07 1.20
N ARG A 586 -23.60 18.59 1.99
CA ARG A 586 -23.27 20.03 2.05
C ARG A 586 -22.01 20.39 1.28
N THR A 587 -22.00 21.62 0.76
CA THR A 587 -20.81 22.25 0.15
C THR A 587 -20.13 23.21 1.13
N TYR A 588 -18.82 23.07 1.23
CA TYR A 588 -17.93 23.90 2.02
C TYR A 588 -16.91 24.59 1.10
N LYS A 589 -16.18 25.55 1.65
CA LYS A 589 -15.07 26.21 0.96
C LYS A 589 -13.91 26.46 1.90
N PHE A 590 -12.69 26.39 1.38
CA PHE A 590 -11.49 26.74 2.11
C PHE A 590 -10.54 27.65 1.30
N ARG A 591 -9.68 28.35 2.01
CA ARG A 591 -8.54 29.10 1.46
C ARG A 591 -7.35 29.00 2.41
N THR A 592 -6.19 29.44 1.94
CA THR A 592 -4.89 29.18 2.58
C THR A 592 -4.01 30.42 2.63
N ASN A 593 -3.12 30.48 3.61
CA ASN A 593 -2.04 31.46 3.72
C ASN A 593 -0.83 30.79 4.40
N ALA A 594 0.38 31.08 3.95
CA ALA A 594 1.62 30.42 4.38
C ALA A 594 2.47 31.29 5.31
N TYR A 595 3.23 30.62 6.17
CA TYR A 595 4.19 31.21 7.10
C TYR A 595 5.49 30.39 7.11
N ASP A 596 6.64 31.02 6.89
CA ASP A 596 7.96 30.37 6.79
C ASP A 596 8.69 30.19 8.15
N GLY A 597 8.13 30.77 9.22
CA GLY A 597 8.78 30.83 10.54
C GLY A 597 9.15 32.26 10.97
N THR A 598 9.35 33.18 10.03
CA THR A 598 9.70 34.59 10.21
C THR A 598 8.66 35.55 9.60
N HIS A 599 8.00 35.15 8.52
CA HIS A 599 7.11 35.97 7.70
C HIS A 599 5.87 35.22 7.22
N TYR A 600 4.75 35.93 7.21
CA TYR A 600 3.56 35.52 6.46
C TYR A 600 3.67 35.96 5.00
N ASN A 601 3.07 35.18 4.11
CA ASN A 601 2.65 35.68 2.79
C ASN A 601 1.59 36.79 3.00
N LEU A 602 1.70 37.86 2.22
CA LEU A 602 0.82 39.04 2.28
C LEU A 602 -0.64 38.76 1.84
N ASN A 603 -0.88 37.70 1.06
CA ASN A 603 -2.19 37.38 0.50
C ASN A 603 -2.74 36.04 0.99
N TRP A 604 -4.07 35.97 1.12
CA TRP A 604 -4.79 34.70 1.17
C TRP A 604 -5.03 34.19 -0.25
N SER A 605 -4.98 32.87 -0.43
CA SER A 605 -5.38 32.23 -1.68
C SER A 605 -6.87 32.45 -2.00
N ALA A 606 -7.23 32.23 -3.28
CA ALA A 606 -8.62 32.17 -3.70
C ALA A 606 -9.36 31.00 -3.01
N TRP A 607 -10.65 31.19 -2.75
CA TRP A 607 -11.52 30.15 -2.19
C TRP A 607 -11.65 28.95 -3.13
N THR A 608 -11.49 27.76 -2.58
CA THR A 608 -11.68 26.46 -3.24
C THR A 608 -12.86 25.73 -2.59
N GLN A 609 -13.78 25.18 -3.37
CA GLN A 609 -14.98 24.50 -2.87
C GLN A 609 -14.82 22.98 -2.80
N PHE A 610 -15.47 22.35 -1.83
CA PHE A 610 -15.62 20.90 -1.74
C PHE A 610 -17.02 20.50 -1.25
N VAL A 611 -17.54 19.37 -1.74
CA VAL A 611 -18.80 18.76 -1.29
C VAL A 611 -18.51 17.50 -0.48
N VAL A 612 -19.21 17.36 0.64
CA VAL A 612 -19.17 16.15 1.48
C VAL A 612 -20.29 15.23 1.04
N ASP A 613 -19.94 14.00 0.69
CA ASP A 613 -20.86 12.96 0.24
C ASP A 613 -20.35 11.61 0.76
N THR A 614 -20.98 11.13 1.82
CA THR A 614 -20.63 9.91 2.59
C THR A 614 -21.57 8.75 2.29
N THR A 615 -22.51 8.92 1.35
CA THR A 615 -23.53 7.94 1.02
C THR A 615 -23.07 7.11 -0.17
N ALA A 616 -22.80 5.82 0.03
CA ALA A 616 -22.41 4.93 -1.04
C ALA A 616 -23.56 4.64 -2.03
N PRO A 617 -23.27 4.46 -3.33
CA PRO A 617 -24.23 3.94 -4.31
C PRO A 617 -24.85 2.61 -3.88
N GLU A 618 -26.06 2.36 -4.36
CA GLU A 618 -26.69 1.03 -4.25
C GLU A 618 -26.05 0.01 -5.21
N GLU A 619 -26.46 -1.26 -5.10
CA GLU A 619 -26.08 -2.33 -6.02
C GLU A 619 -26.51 -1.97 -7.47
N PRO A 620 -25.69 -2.19 -8.51
CA PRO A 620 -26.05 -1.86 -9.89
C PRO A 620 -27.43 -2.41 -10.32
N GLU A 621 -28.35 -1.52 -10.70
CA GLU A 621 -29.74 -1.84 -11.08
C GLU A 621 -29.84 -2.95 -12.14
N SER A 622 -28.98 -2.93 -13.16
CA SER A 622 -28.88 -4.03 -14.13
C SER A 622 -27.47 -4.22 -14.68
N VAL A 623 -27.12 -5.48 -14.92
CA VAL A 623 -26.01 -5.91 -15.78
C VAL A 623 -26.62 -6.84 -16.83
N THR A 624 -26.25 -6.70 -18.10
CA THR A 624 -26.82 -7.51 -19.18
C THR A 624 -25.75 -7.86 -20.23
N SER A 625 -25.75 -9.09 -20.75
CA SER A 625 -24.95 -9.46 -21.91
C SER A 625 -25.79 -10.23 -22.93
N SER A 626 -25.64 -9.89 -24.20
CA SER A 626 -26.22 -10.63 -25.33
C SER A 626 -25.36 -11.83 -25.75
N THR A 627 -24.06 -11.79 -25.45
CA THR A 627 -23.13 -12.91 -25.72
C THR A 627 -23.23 -13.98 -24.65
N TYR A 628 -23.39 -13.57 -23.38
CA TYR A 628 -23.44 -14.44 -22.21
C TYR A 628 -24.68 -14.12 -21.35
N PRO A 629 -25.87 -14.63 -21.72
CA PRO A 629 -27.09 -14.30 -20.99
C PRO A 629 -27.02 -14.76 -19.53
N GLU A 630 -27.50 -13.92 -18.62
CA GLU A 630 -27.42 -14.16 -17.17
C GLU A 630 -27.97 -15.54 -16.80
N ASN A 631 -27.18 -16.27 -16.02
CA ASN A 631 -27.50 -17.61 -15.55
C ASN A 631 -27.72 -18.66 -16.66
N TRP A 632 -27.30 -18.39 -17.90
CA TRP A 632 -27.53 -19.26 -19.06
C TRP A 632 -26.29 -19.43 -19.95
N GLY A 633 -26.45 -20.25 -20.99
CA GLY A 633 -25.45 -20.55 -22.00
C GLY A 633 -25.28 -19.47 -23.06
N GLY A 634 -24.03 -19.18 -23.42
CA GLY A 634 -23.68 -18.31 -24.53
C GLY A 634 -22.18 -18.37 -24.89
N GLY A 635 -21.81 -17.72 -26.01
CA GLY A 635 -20.42 -17.59 -26.47
C GLY A 635 -19.59 -18.90 -26.45
N GLY A 636 -18.35 -18.80 -25.96
CA GLY A 636 -17.43 -19.92 -25.76
C GLY A 636 -16.04 -19.45 -25.34
N ALA A 637 -15.11 -20.40 -25.16
CA ALA A 637 -13.70 -20.13 -24.92
C ALA A 637 -13.11 -19.20 -26.00
N GLY A 638 -12.42 -18.13 -25.58
CA GLY A 638 -11.80 -17.15 -26.47
C GLY A 638 -12.78 -16.22 -27.21
N ILE A 639 -14.08 -16.28 -26.91
CA ILE A 639 -15.07 -15.34 -27.44
C ILE A 639 -15.22 -14.16 -26.49
N GLU A 640 -15.17 -12.93 -27.00
CA GLU A 640 -15.39 -11.73 -26.21
C GLU A 640 -16.89 -11.45 -26.05
N GLY A 641 -17.34 -11.24 -24.81
CA GLY A 641 -18.70 -10.82 -24.47
C GLY A 641 -18.73 -9.42 -23.86
N ARG A 642 -19.68 -8.60 -24.31
CA ARG A 642 -19.94 -7.26 -23.76
C ARG A 642 -21.00 -7.33 -22.67
N PHE A 643 -20.75 -6.65 -21.55
CA PHE A 643 -21.64 -6.52 -20.41
C PHE A 643 -22.03 -5.05 -20.27
N ASP A 644 -23.33 -4.78 -20.38
CA ASP A 644 -23.94 -3.47 -20.34
C ASP A 644 -24.56 -3.22 -18.97
N VAL A 645 -24.14 -2.14 -18.32
CA VAL A 645 -24.43 -1.84 -16.91
C VAL A 645 -25.27 -0.58 -16.79
N THR A 646 -26.35 -0.66 -16.02
CA THR A 646 -27.13 0.47 -15.51
C THR A 646 -26.92 0.50 -14.00
N THR A 647 -26.45 1.62 -13.45
CA THR A 647 -26.11 1.70 -12.03
C THR A 647 -27.34 1.95 -11.16
N GLY A 648 -28.31 2.73 -11.64
CA GLY A 648 -29.44 3.24 -10.86
C GLY A 648 -29.10 4.44 -9.98
N ASP A 649 -27.82 4.83 -9.92
CA ASP A 649 -27.33 5.94 -9.12
C ASP A 649 -27.56 7.30 -9.84
N PRO A 650 -27.92 8.39 -9.14
CA PRO A 650 -28.15 9.69 -9.77
C PRO A 650 -26.87 10.46 -10.15
N SER A 651 -25.67 10.02 -9.75
CA SER A 651 -24.38 10.65 -10.06
C SER A 651 -23.16 9.70 -10.04
N PRO A 652 -23.23 8.52 -10.69
CA PRO A 652 -22.15 7.55 -10.70
C PRO A 652 -20.90 8.14 -11.38
N TYR A 653 -19.73 7.64 -11.00
CA TYR A 653 -18.45 8.03 -11.62
C TYR A 653 -17.81 6.86 -12.38
N GLU A 654 -17.69 5.69 -11.78
CA GLU A 654 -17.15 4.52 -12.44
C GLU A 654 -17.91 3.26 -12.03
N VAL A 655 -17.97 2.30 -12.95
CA VAL A 655 -18.31 0.92 -12.63
C VAL A 655 -17.00 0.16 -12.51
N GLN A 656 -16.78 -0.46 -11.36
CA GLN A 656 -15.69 -1.40 -11.14
C GLN A 656 -16.18 -2.82 -11.44
N TYR A 657 -15.34 -3.61 -12.10
CA TYR A 657 -15.65 -4.98 -12.47
C TYR A 657 -14.43 -5.90 -12.31
N ARG A 658 -14.67 -7.18 -12.04
CA ARG A 658 -13.65 -8.25 -12.07
C ARG A 658 -14.26 -9.57 -12.55
N PHE A 659 -13.42 -10.49 -13.01
CA PHE A 659 -13.81 -11.75 -13.67
C PHE A 659 -13.21 -12.95 -12.93
N ASP A 660 -14.03 -13.99 -12.70
CA ASP A 660 -13.68 -15.24 -12.02
C ASP A 660 -12.75 -15.09 -10.79
N PRO A 661 -13.10 -14.24 -9.80
CA PRO A 661 -12.28 -14.08 -8.59
C PRO A 661 -12.32 -15.35 -7.72
N TYR A 662 -11.34 -15.45 -6.83
CA TYR A 662 -11.19 -16.53 -5.85
C TYR A 662 -11.49 -16.03 -4.43
N GLU A 663 -11.89 -16.93 -3.54
CA GLU A 663 -12.20 -16.65 -2.12
C GLU A 663 -10.98 -16.14 -1.33
N ASP A 664 -9.76 -16.46 -1.78
CA ASP A 664 -8.49 -15.99 -1.20
C ASP A 664 -7.87 -14.78 -1.94
N ASP A 665 -8.59 -14.17 -2.89
CA ASP A 665 -8.23 -12.87 -3.44
C ASP A 665 -8.53 -11.75 -2.45
N ALA A 666 -7.66 -10.73 -2.37
CA ALA A 666 -7.90 -9.55 -1.55
C ALA A 666 -9.13 -8.74 -2.03
N ASP A 667 -9.73 -7.96 -1.13
CA ASP A 667 -10.93 -7.15 -1.43
C ASP A 667 -10.72 -6.14 -2.58
N ASP A 668 -9.48 -5.70 -2.79
CA ASP A 668 -9.03 -4.80 -3.86
C ASP A 668 -8.41 -5.52 -5.08
N TYR A 669 -8.26 -6.85 -5.04
CA TYR A 669 -7.65 -7.61 -6.13
C TYR A 669 -8.59 -7.77 -7.34
N GLY A 670 -7.99 -7.67 -8.53
CA GLY A 670 -8.61 -7.97 -9.82
C GLY A 670 -9.58 -6.92 -10.37
N TRP A 671 -9.85 -5.83 -9.65
CA TRP A 671 -10.79 -4.79 -10.09
C TRP A 671 -10.22 -3.90 -11.20
N ALA A 672 -10.94 -3.82 -12.32
CA ALA A 672 -10.78 -2.81 -13.35
C ALA A 672 -11.95 -1.80 -13.31
N SER A 673 -11.73 -0.57 -13.77
CA SER A 673 -12.76 0.49 -13.79
C SER A 673 -13.14 0.90 -15.21
N VAL A 674 -14.44 1.13 -15.46
CA VAL A 674 -14.96 1.85 -16.62
C VAL A 674 -15.66 3.12 -16.15
N ARG A 675 -15.39 4.27 -16.78
CA ARG A 675 -16.08 5.53 -16.49
C ARG A 675 -17.54 5.45 -16.94
N THR A 676 -18.45 5.93 -16.10
CA THR A 676 -19.87 6.03 -16.48
C THR A 676 -20.13 7.24 -17.39
N THR A 677 -21.11 7.10 -18.27
CA THR A 677 -21.71 8.19 -19.05
C THR A 677 -23.15 8.39 -18.59
N THR A 678 -23.41 9.47 -17.85
CA THR A 678 -24.79 9.87 -17.51
C THR A 678 -25.57 10.11 -18.80
N PRO A 679 -26.75 9.48 -19.01
CA PRO A 679 -27.56 9.75 -20.18
C PRO A 679 -28.02 11.22 -20.18
N THR A 680 -27.50 12.03 -21.10
CA THR A 680 -28.08 13.37 -21.32
C THR A 680 -29.55 13.21 -21.73
N ALA A 681 -30.42 14.08 -21.25
CA ALA A 681 -31.89 13.99 -21.37
C ALA A 681 -32.47 14.12 -22.81
N ARG A 682 -31.64 13.83 -23.83
CA ARG A 682 -31.99 13.76 -25.26
C ARG A 682 -31.81 12.36 -25.88
N ALA A 683 -31.30 11.37 -25.15
CA ALA A 683 -31.24 9.99 -25.65
C ALA A 683 -32.64 9.36 -25.63
N ALA A 684 -33.15 8.93 -26.79
CA ALA A 684 -34.49 8.37 -26.94
C ALA A 684 -34.61 6.88 -26.52
N ALA A 685 -33.53 6.31 -26.00
CA ALA A 685 -33.47 5.01 -25.35
C ALA A 685 -32.44 5.11 -24.20
N PRO A 686 -32.61 4.35 -23.10
CA PRO A 686 -31.57 4.23 -22.08
C PRO A 686 -30.38 3.49 -22.70
N ALA A 687 -29.33 4.24 -23.06
CA ALA A 687 -28.02 3.66 -23.28
C ALA A 687 -27.47 3.18 -21.93
N PRO A 688 -26.72 2.06 -21.88
CA PRO A 688 -26.08 1.63 -20.65
C PRO A 688 -25.12 2.72 -20.16
N GLU A 689 -25.07 2.89 -18.83
CA GLU A 689 -24.25 3.92 -18.21
C GLU A 689 -22.77 3.56 -18.24
N ALA A 690 -22.43 2.27 -18.25
CA ALA A 690 -21.10 1.78 -18.58
C ALA A 690 -21.19 0.42 -19.30
N SER A 691 -20.11 0.05 -20.00
CA SER A 691 -19.96 -1.30 -20.54
C SER A 691 -18.53 -1.79 -20.33
N TYR A 692 -18.37 -3.08 -20.00
CA TYR A 692 -17.08 -3.75 -20.03
C TYR A 692 -17.14 -5.01 -20.90
N THR A 693 -15.99 -5.61 -21.18
CA THR A 693 -15.89 -6.88 -21.90
C THR A 693 -15.13 -7.91 -21.08
N ALA A 694 -15.52 -9.18 -21.22
CA ALA A 694 -14.79 -10.32 -20.68
C ALA A 694 -14.69 -11.43 -21.72
N THR A 695 -13.58 -12.15 -21.70
CA THR A 695 -13.26 -13.24 -22.62
C THR A 695 -12.90 -14.48 -21.80
N PRO A 696 -13.82 -15.44 -21.62
CA PRO A 696 -13.54 -16.69 -20.93
C PRO A 696 -12.37 -17.45 -21.57
N ALA A 697 -11.40 -17.88 -20.77
CA ALA A 697 -10.26 -18.66 -21.26
C ALA A 697 -10.61 -20.13 -21.59
N ALA A 698 -11.75 -20.62 -21.10
CA ALA A 698 -12.24 -21.98 -21.29
C ALA A 698 -13.77 -21.98 -21.46
N ASP A 699 -14.33 -23.11 -21.89
CA ASP A 699 -15.77 -23.39 -21.78
C ASP A 699 -16.06 -23.86 -20.36
N GLY A 700 -17.15 -23.41 -19.75
CA GLY A 700 -17.43 -23.64 -18.33
C GLY A 700 -18.42 -22.65 -17.73
N ASN A 701 -18.55 -22.68 -16.41
CA ASN A 701 -19.30 -21.66 -15.68
C ASN A 701 -18.34 -20.56 -15.23
N HIS A 702 -18.77 -19.31 -15.42
CA HIS A 702 -18.00 -18.11 -15.15
C HIS A 702 -18.85 -17.09 -14.40
N VAL A 703 -18.20 -16.10 -13.79
CA VAL A 703 -18.87 -15.03 -13.07
C VAL A 703 -18.12 -13.70 -13.23
N THR A 704 -18.87 -12.64 -13.52
CA THR A 704 -18.36 -11.27 -13.36
C THR A 704 -18.95 -10.65 -12.11
N GLN A 705 -18.11 -9.96 -11.34
CA GLN A 705 -18.53 -9.11 -10.23
C GLN A 705 -18.50 -7.66 -10.67
N THR A 706 -19.54 -6.89 -10.36
CA THR A 706 -19.73 -5.51 -10.83
C THR A 706 -20.19 -4.62 -9.67
N ARG A 707 -19.61 -3.43 -9.47
CA ARG A 707 -20.05 -2.47 -8.43
C ARG A 707 -19.96 -1.02 -8.91
N THR A 708 -20.83 -0.16 -8.40
CA THR A 708 -20.83 1.27 -8.71
C THR A 708 -19.91 2.02 -7.75
N VAL A 709 -19.22 3.05 -8.25
CA VAL A 709 -18.45 4.01 -7.43
C VAL A 709 -18.88 5.42 -7.81
N ASP A 710 -19.17 6.26 -6.82
CA ASP A 710 -19.62 7.64 -7.04
C ASP A 710 -18.45 8.61 -7.26
N ARG A 711 -18.80 9.90 -7.34
CA ARG A 711 -17.86 11.00 -7.50
C ARG A 711 -16.97 11.22 -6.27
N ALA A 712 -17.47 11.04 -5.06
CA ALA A 712 -16.72 11.14 -3.82
C ALA A 712 -15.80 9.93 -3.54
N GLY A 713 -15.93 8.86 -4.32
CA GLY A 713 -15.18 7.62 -4.16
C GLY A 713 -15.80 6.65 -3.15
N ASN A 714 -17.09 6.79 -2.80
CA ASN A 714 -17.79 5.73 -2.08
C ASN A 714 -18.04 4.55 -3.03
N VAL A 715 -17.85 3.35 -2.51
CA VAL A 715 -17.95 2.09 -3.27
C VAL A 715 -19.23 1.37 -2.86
N GLY A 716 -20.13 1.14 -3.80
CA GLY A 716 -21.38 0.43 -3.59
C GLY A 716 -21.23 -1.09 -3.48
N PRO A 717 -22.30 -1.81 -3.13
CA PRO A 717 -22.32 -3.27 -3.09
C PRO A 717 -21.94 -3.93 -4.42
N ILE A 718 -21.46 -5.17 -4.31
CA ILE A 718 -21.14 -6.00 -5.48
C ILE A 718 -22.40 -6.70 -5.97
N ARG A 719 -22.64 -6.59 -7.29
CA ARG A 719 -23.54 -7.44 -8.06
C ARG A 719 -22.79 -8.56 -8.74
N ASP A 720 -23.32 -9.76 -8.60
CA ASP A 720 -22.76 -10.99 -9.14
C ASP A 720 -23.53 -11.42 -10.40
N TYR A 721 -22.82 -11.71 -11.50
CA TYR A 721 -23.41 -12.08 -12.79
C TYR A 721 -22.79 -13.38 -13.31
N GLY A 722 -23.45 -14.50 -13.02
CA GLY A 722 -23.02 -15.84 -13.46
C GLY A 722 -23.49 -16.16 -14.88
N PHE A 723 -22.70 -16.94 -15.63
CA PHE A 723 -23.06 -17.44 -16.97
C PHE A 723 -22.31 -18.73 -17.33
N THR A 724 -22.72 -19.41 -18.40
CA THR A 724 -22.06 -20.60 -18.93
C THR A 724 -21.49 -20.31 -20.33
N ALA A 725 -20.17 -20.38 -20.48
CA ALA A 725 -19.48 -20.29 -21.76
C ALA A 725 -19.48 -21.65 -22.49
N GLY A 726 -19.83 -21.64 -23.77
CA GLY A 726 -19.61 -22.75 -24.70
C GLY A 726 -20.86 -23.38 -25.30
N ASN A 727 -20.67 -24.07 -26.42
CA ASN A 727 -21.74 -24.76 -27.15
C ASN A 727 -22.10 -26.09 -26.49
N ARG A 728 -23.06 -26.06 -25.57
CA ARG A 728 -23.72 -27.26 -25.00
C ARG A 728 -25.07 -27.52 -25.67
N ASP A 729 -25.50 -28.78 -25.70
CA ASP A 729 -26.88 -29.12 -26.04
C ASP A 729 -27.78 -28.90 -24.81
N TYR A 730 -28.22 -27.65 -24.63
CA TYR A 730 -29.15 -27.27 -23.54
C TYR A 730 -30.53 -27.94 -23.68
N ASN A 731 -30.83 -28.57 -24.83
CA ASN A 731 -32.08 -29.28 -25.10
C ASN A 731 -31.91 -30.81 -25.09
N ARG A 732 -30.75 -31.32 -24.62
CA ARG A 732 -30.51 -32.77 -24.49
C ARG A 732 -31.59 -33.44 -23.65
N ALA A 733 -31.86 -34.71 -23.92
CA ALA A 733 -32.76 -35.50 -23.10
C ALA A 733 -32.29 -35.53 -21.63
N GLN A 734 -33.26 -35.40 -20.73
CA GLN A 734 -33.05 -35.55 -19.29
C GLN A 734 -32.75 -37.00 -18.95
N LYS A 735 -31.77 -37.23 -18.08
CA LYS A 735 -31.52 -38.52 -17.42
C LYS A 735 -32.22 -38.61 -16.06
N ILE A 736 -32.58 -37.48 -15.46
CA ILE A 736 -33.29 -37.34 -14.20
C ILE A 736 -34.52 -36.49 -14.48
N ASP A 737 -35.68 -37.06 -14.23
CA ASP A 737 -36.97 -36.40 -14.38
C ASP A 737 -37.94 -36.96 -13.33
N ILE A 738 -37.93 -36.35 -12.14
CA ILE A 738 -38.83 -36.72 -11.04
C ILE A 738 -39.92 -35.66 -10.95
N LYS A 739 -41.13 -36.00 -11.40
CA LYS A 739 -42.31 -35.15 -11.24
C LYS A 739 -42.68 -35.01 -9.76
N LEU A 740 -42.89 -33.78 -9.31
CA LEU A 740 -43.11 -33.43 -7.91
C LEU A 740 -44.59 -33.09 -7.63
N PRO A 741 -45.12 -33.46 -6.44
CA PRO A 741 -46.43 -33.02 -5.98
C PRO A 741 -46.39 -31.53 -5.60
N GLN A 742 -47.56 -30.88 -5.53
CA GLN A 742 -47.65 -29.54 -4.96
C GLN A 742 -47.36 -29.58 -3.44
N PRO A 743 -46.58 -28.63 -2.89
CA PRO A 743 -46.29 -28.56 -1.46
C PRO A 743 -47.53 -28.49 -0.56
N ASP A 744 -47.57 -29.34 0.46
CA ASP A 744 -48.57 -29.33 1.52
C ASP A 744 -48.15 -28.34 2.62
N LEU A 745 -48.55 -27.07 2.47
CA LEU A 745 -48.26 -26.00 3.45
C LEU A 745 -48.91 -26.23 4.83
N THR A 746 -49.78 -27.24 4.97
CA THR A 746 -50.40 -27.64 6.26
C THR A 746 -49.72 -28.84 6.91
N SER A 747 -48.80 -29.51 6.22
CA SER A 747 -48.00 -30.59 6.79
C SER A 747 -47.09 -30.08 7.91
N ASP A 748 -47.01 -30.86 8.97
CA ASP A 748 -46.17 -30.66 10.15
C ASP A 748 -45.61 -32.02 10.60
N ALA A 749 -44.80 -32.64 9.73
CA ALA A 749 -44.20 -33.93 10.04
C ALA A 749 -43.31 -33.86 11.29
N ALA A 750 -43.22 -34.95 12.05
CA ALA A 750 -42.29 -35.05 13.17
C ALA A 750 -40.86 -34.89 12.66
N ALA A 751 -40.00 -34.20 13.42
CA ALA A 751 -38.60 -33.98 13.02
C ALA A 751 -37.73 -35.25 13.14
N TYR A 752 -38.15 -36.22 13.94
CA TYR A 752 -37.30 -37.33 14.36
C TYR A 752 -38.12 -38.60 14.53
N LEU A 753 -37.49 -39.74 14.24
CA LEU A 753 -38.00 -41.06 14.56
C LEU A 753 -37.11 -41.68 15.63
N ASN A 754 -37.70 -42.08 16.76
CA ASN A 754 -37.03 -42.86 17.82
C ASN A 754 -37.54 -44.32 17.82
N GLU A 755 -37.87 -44.85 16.64
CA GLU A 755 -38.40 -46.19 16.48
C GLU A 755 -37.32 -47.24 16.84
N PRO A 756 -37.67 -48.37 17.47
CA PRO A 756 -36.71 -49.40 17.87
C PRO A 756 -35.95 -50.01 16.69
N GLN A 757 -34.62 -49.95 16.76
CA GLN A 757 -33.70 -50.51 15.76
C GLN A 757 -33.03 -51.78 16.27
N ARG A 758 -32.51 -52.62 15.36
CA ARG A 758 -31.49 -53.61 15.75
C ARG A 758 -30.19 -52.86 16.05
N ILE A 759 -29.46 -53.31 17.07
CA ILE A 759 -28.09 -52.83 17.33
C ILE A 759 -27.21 -53.32 16.18
N ALA A 760 -26.42 -52.41 15.56
CA ALA A 760 -25.80 -52.64 14.24
C ALA A 760 -24.93 -53.90 14.14
N ASP A 761 -24.11 -54.17 15.16
CA ASP A 761 -23.19 -55.32 15.22
C ASP A 761 -23.74 -56.51 16.02
N TRP A 762 -24.98 -56.42 16.51
CA TRP A 762 -25.60 -57.39 17.40
C TRP A 762 -26.36 -58.45 16.62
N LYS A 763 -25.73 -59.62 16.45
CA LYS A 763 -26.34 -60.79 15.80
C LYS A 763 -26.04 -62.03 16.61
N GLN A 764 -26.83 -63.08 16.44
CA GLN A 764 -26.59 -64.34 17.12
C GLN A 764 -25.16 -64.86 16.85
N GLY A 765 -24.33 -64.90 17.90
CA GLY A 765 -22.93 -65.34 17.84
C GLY A 765 -21.90 -64.33 17.33
N SER A 766 -22.24 -63.06 17.04
CA SER A 766 -21.27 -62.08 16.49
C SER A 766 -20.23 -61.58 17.52
N ALA A 767 -20.56 -61.64 18.82
CA ALA A 767 -19.73 -61.15 19.90
C ALA A 767 -19.80 -62.04 21.16
N SER A 768 -19.96 -63.35 20.99
CA SER A 768 -19.96 -64.29 22.11
C SER A 768 -18.67 -64.18 22.92
N ARG A 769 -18.77 -64.22 24.25
CA ARG A 769 -17.64 -64.21 25.18
C ARG A 769 -17.63 -65.55 25.91
N THR A 770 -16.56 -66.31 25.71
CA THR A 770 -16.26 -67.53 26.46
C THR A 770 -15.13 -67.22 27.43
N LEU A 771 -15.34 -67.57 28.69
CA LEU A 771 -14.30 -67.65 29.71
C LEU A 771 -14.10 -69.12 30.04
N SER A 772 -12.85 -69.57 30.10
CA SER A 772 -12.48 -70.90 30.57
C SER A 772 -11.31 -70.76 31.54
N LYS A 773 -11.45 -71.26 32.77
CA LYS A 773 -10.43 -71.20 33.83
C LYS A 773 -10.62 -72.43 34.71
N GLY A 774 -9.54 -73.15 34.99
CA GLY A 774 -9.63 -74.43 35.69
C GLY A 774 -10.43 -75.46 34.90
N ASP A 775 -11.44 -76.01 35.53
CA ASP A 775 -12.40 -77.00 35.02
C ASP A 775 -13.76 -76.38 34.63
N GLU A 776 -13.85 -75.05 34.63
CA GLU A 776 -15.04 -74.29 34.28
C GLU A 776 -14.96 -73.64 32.90
N THR A 777 -16.09 -73.62 32.21
CA THR A 777 -16.30 -72.82 31.00
C THR A 777 -17.66 -72.13 31.03
N VAL A 778 -17.67 -70.81 30.85
CA VAL A 778 -18.89 -70.01 30.75
C VAL A 778 -18.92 -69.25 29.43
N THR A 779 -19.93 -69.51 28.61
CA THR A 779 -20.12 -68.85 27.30
C THR A 779 -21.41 -68.05 27.28
N ILE A 780 -21.29 -66.72 27.20
CA ILE A 780 -22.42 -65.83 26.90
C ILE A 780 -22.48 -65.49 25.41
N THR A 781 -23.66 -65.63 24.81
CA THR A 781 -23.92 -65.40 23.38
C THR A 781 -25.07 -64.43 23.19
N PRO A 782 -24.85 -63.24 22.58
CA PRO A 782 -25.92 -62.35 22.15
C PRO A 782 -26.94 -63.04 21.25
N LYS A 783 -28.19 -62.61 21.33
CA LYS A 783 -29.30 -63.12 20.53
C LYS A 783 -29.98 -62.00 19.76
N ASP A 784 -30.37 -62.24 18.51
CA ASP A 784 -31.28 -61.36 17.76
C ASP A 784 -32.69 -61.36 18.37
N GLU A 785 -33.12 -62.49 18.94
CA GLU A 785 -34.41 -62.66 19.61
C GLU A 785 -34.32 -63.77 20.67
N ARG A 786 -35.10 -63.63 21.76
CA ARG A 786 -35.22 -64.65 22.82
C ARG A 786 -36.05 -65.84 22.35
N SER A 787 -36.03 -66.98 23.03
CA SER A 787 -36.86 -68.11 22.60
C SER A 787 -38.36 -67.81 22.76
N LEU A 788 -39.19 -68.39 21.88
CA LEU A 788 -40.64 -68.30 22.00
C LEU A 788 -41.15 -68.97 23.30
N ALA A 789 -40.41 -69.95 23.83
CA ALA A 789 -40.71 -70.59 25.11
C ALA A 789 -40.45 -69.63 26.28
N GLY A 790 -39.28 -69.00 26.34
CA GLY A 790 -38.94 -67.96 27.33
C GLY A 790 -39.89 -66.78 27.28
N THR A 791 -40.20 -66.27 26.07
CA THR A 791 -41.21 -65.21 25.87
C THR A 791 -42.56 -65.57 26.47
N ARG A 792 -43.06 -66.79 26.22
CA ARG A 792 -44.33 -67.28 26.77
C ARG A 792 -44.30 -67.46 28.28
N LYS A 793 -43.16 -67.93 28.83
CA LYS A 793 -42.96 -68.10 30.27
C LYS A 793 -42.99 -66.74 30.97
N ALA A 794 -42.18 -65.78 30.52
CA ALA A 794 -42.15 -64.41 31.04
C ALA A 794 -43.52 -63.72 30.94
N ALA A 795 -44.23 -63.87 29.81
CA ALA A 795 -45.58 -63.31 29.65
C ALA A 795 -46.62 -63.93 30.60
N LYS A 796 -46.57 -65.26 30.81
CA LYS A 796 -47.44 -65.96 31.76
C LYS A 796 -47.18 -65.48 33.19
N GLU A 797 -45.91 -65.45 33.57
CA GLU A 797 -45.43 -65.01 34.88
C GLU A 797 -45.83 -63.55 35.17
N LEU A 798 -45.63 -62.63 34.22
CA LEU A 798 -46.07 -61.23 34.33
C LEU A 798 -47.61 -61.12 34.48
N ALA A 799 -48.38 -61.94 33.75
CA ALA A 799 -49.84 -61.96 33.85
C ALA A 799 -50.35 -62.56 35.17
N GLU A 800 -49.63 -63.51 35.77
CA GLU A 800 -49.93 -64.08 37.08
C GLU A 800 -49.55 -63.09 38.20
N ARG A 801 -48.40 -62.42 38.12
CA ARG A 801 -47.99 -61.33 39.03
C ARG A 801 -48.97 -60.15 39.04
N SER A 802 -49.42 -59.72 37.87
CA SER A 802 -50.40 -58.62 37.70
C SER A 802 -51.71 -58.87 38.46
N ARG A 803 -52.04 -60.13 38.74
CA ARG A 803 -53.23 -60.55 39.50
C ARG A 803 -52.99 -60.64 41.01
N MET A 804 -51.74 -60.75 41.47
CA MET A 804 -51.39 -61.05 42.86
C MET A 804 -50.90 -59.85 43.69
N ARG A 805 -50.53 -58.71 43.09
CA ARG A 805 -50.06 -57.49 43.80
C ARG A 805 -48.95 -57.78 44.85
N ALA A 806 -47.95 -58.56 44.48
CA ALA A 806 -46.75 -58.74 45.30
C ALA A 806 -45.89 -57.45 45.26
N PRO A 807 -45.53 -56.82 46.40
CA PRO A 807 -44.82 -55.53 46.40
C PRO A 807 -43.32 -55.56 46.07
N SER A 808 -42.73 -56.73 45.77
CA SER A 808 -41.28 -56.92 45.77
C SER A 808 -40.70 -57.55 44.49
N TYR A 809 -41.47 -57.71 43.42
CA TYR A 809 -40.93 -58.15 42.12
C TYR A 809 -40.47 -56.92 41.31
N PRO A 810 -39.19 -56.82 40.88
CA PRO A 810 -38.75 -55.72 40.04
C PRO A 810 -39.35 -55.82 38.63
N ASP A 811 -40.28 -54.92 38.30
CA ASP A 811 -40.86 -54.81 36.95
C ASP A 811 -39.79 -54.36 35.92
N PRO A 812 -39.90 -54.78 34.64
CA PRO A 812 -38.94 -54.37 33.62
C PRO A 812 -38.98 -52.86 33.36
N ILE A 813 -37.81 -52.22 33.38
CA ILE A 813 -37.64 -50.76 33.37
C ILE A 813 -38.01 -50.07 32.04
N VAL A 814 -37.99 -50.82 30.93
CA VAL A 814 -38.43 -50.36 29.61
C VAL A 814 -39.90 -50.73 29.43
N THR A 815 -40.79 -49.73 29.46
CA THR A 815 -42.25 -49.93 29.44
C THR A 815 -42.86 -49.91 28.03
N GLY A 816 -42.05 -49.70 26.99
CA GLY A 816 -42.51 -49.72 25.60
C GLY A 816 -42.95 -51.10 25.14
N THR A 817 -44.04 -51.18 24.37
CA THR A 817 -44.64 -52.44 23.85
C THR A 817 -43.70 -53.25 22.94
N TRP A 818 -42.64 -52.65 22.43
CA TRP A 818 -41.60 -53.32 21.64
C TRP A 818 -40.64 -54.17 22.49
N CYS A 819 -40.52 -53.85 23.78
CA CYS A 819 -39.68 -54.56 24.75
C CYS A 819 -40.53 -55.31 25.80
N GLN A 820 -41.73 -54.85 26.12
CA GLN A 820 -42.65 -55.52 27.04
C GLN A 820 -43.29 -56.77 26.39
N PRO A 821 -43.34 -57.93 27.07
CA PRO A 821 -43.95 -59.15 26.55
C PRO A 821 -45.48 -59.11 26.63
N SER A 822 -46.13 -58.17 25.92
CA SER A 822 -47.55 -57.89 26.10
C SER A 822 -48.49 -58.94 25.49
N LEU A 823 -48.06 -59.72 24.50
CA LEU A 823 -48.88 -60.76 23.83
C LEU A 823 -48.01 -61.95 23.40
N SER A 824 -48.44 -63.17 23.76
CA SER A 824 -47.68 -64.44 23.62
C SER A 824 -47.53 -65.02 22.19
N GLY A 825 -47.62 -64.16 21.17
CA GLY A 825 -47.70 -64.53 19.75
C GLY A 825 -46.34 -64.69 19.04
N GLU A 826 -45.37 -63.82 19.32
CA GLU A 826 -44.04 -63.79 18.68
C GLU A 826 -42.91 -63.74 19.71
N ALA A 827 -41.67 -64.00 19.29
CA ALA A 827 -40.47 -63.85 20.10
C ALA A 827 -40.08 -62.37 20.29
N GLN A 828 -39.62 -62.00 21.48
CA GLN A 828 -39.08 -60.66 21.74
C GLN A 828 -37.71 -60.50 21.06
N LYS A 829 -37.49 -59.36 20.40
CA LYS A 829 -36.29 -59.06 19.60
C LYS A 829 -35.34 -58.15 20.36
N SER A 830 -34.04 -58.37 20.21
CA SER A 830 -33.00 -57.47 20.72
C SER A 830 -33.03 -56.16 19.95
N LEU A 831 -33.49 -55.10 20.61
CA LEU A 831 -33.78 -53.82 20.00
C LEU A 831 -33.31 -52.67 20.90
N ILE A 832 -33.07 -51.51 20.29
CA ILE A 832 -32.55 -50.32 20.94
C ILE A 832 -33.23 -49.06 20.39
N THR A 833 -33.44 -48.08 21.26
CA THR A 833 -33.82 -46.69 20.95
C THR A 833 -32.72 -45.76 21.49
N ARG A 834 -32.82 -44.45 21.27
CA ARG A 834 -31.80 -43.51 21.77
C ARG A 834 -31.61 -43.50 23.30
N ASN A 835 -32.56 -44.02 24.07
CA ASN A 835 -32.51 -44.02 25.54
C ASN A 835 -32.80 -45.36 26.22
N GLU A 836 -33.38 -46.33 25.52
CA GLU A 836 -33.80 -47.64 26.07
C GLU A 836 -33.26 -48.78 25.19
N ALA A 837 -32.61 -49.77 25.80
CA ALA A 837 -32.20 -51.02 25.17
C ALA A 837 -32.90 -52.22 25.83
N CYS A 838 -33.25 -53.21 25.01
CA CYS A 838 -33.86 -54.46 25.40
C CYS A 838 -33.13 -55.57 24.65
N VAL A 839 -32.24 -56.31 25.31
CA VAL A 839 -31.35 -57.28 24.66
C VAL A 839 -31.40 -58.63 25.35
N PHE A 840 -31.13 -59.68 24.57
CA PHE A 840 -31.20 -61.06 25.02
C PHE A 840 -29.89 -61.80 24.78
N PHE A 841 -29.57 -62.74 25.69
CA PHE A 841 -28.40 -63.59 25.62
C PHE A 841 -28.74 -65.03 26.00
N ASP A 842 -28.03 -66.00 25.43
CA ASP A 842 -27.91 -67.34 26.02
C ASP A 842 -26.62 -67.35 26.87
N LEU A 843 -26.70 -67.78 28.12
CA LEU A 843 -25.54 -68.02 29.00
C LEU A 843 -25.47 -69.53 29.24
N ASN A 844 -24.36 -70.16 28.85
CA ASN A 844 -24.09 -71.57 29.08
C ASN A 844 -22.94 -71.71 30.08
N TYR A 845 -23.13 -72.52 31.12
CA TYR A 845 -22.15 -72.87 32.13
C TYR A 845 -21.86 -74.37 32.03
N GLU A 846 -20.58 -74.72 31.98
CA GLU A 846 -20.06 -76.08 31.87
C GLU A 846 -19.03 -76.27 32.98
N LYS A 847 -19.20 -77.32 33.80
CA LYS A 847 -18.27 -77.72 34.88
C LYS A 847 -17.81 -79.14 34.64
N GLU A 848 -16.52 -79.34 34.44
CA GLU A 848 -15.88 -80.65 34.42
C GLU A 848 -15.45 -81.04 35.84
N TYR A 849 -15.45 -82.34 36.17
CA TYR A 849 -14.95 -82.84 37.45
C TYR A 849 -13.86 -83.89 37.24
N TYR A 850 -12.80 -83.81 38.03
CA TYR A 850 -11.59 -84.62 37.84
C TYR A 850 -11.24 -85.49 39.05
N LEU A 851 -10.72 -86.70 38.77
CA LEU A 851 -10.11 -87.58 39.77
C LEU A 851 -8.76 -88.09 39.26
N HIS A 852 -7.69 -87.77 40.00
CA HIS A 852 -6.30 -88.09 39.63
C HIS A 852 -5.92 -87.63 38.20
N GLY A 853 -6.49 -86.52 37.72
CA GLY A 853 -6.26 -85.98 36.37
C GLY A 853 -7.06 -86.66 35.25
N VAL A 854 -8.07 -87.47 35.57
CA VAL A 854 -9.03 -88.05 34.62
C VAL A 854 -10.39 -87.40 34.83
N LYS A 855 -11.04 -86.92 33.75
CA LYS A 855 -12.42 -86.39 33.81
C LYS A 855 -13.38 -87.52 34.17
N ILE A 856 -14.14 -87.35 35.25
CA ILE A 856 -15.11 -88.33 35.79
C ILE A 856 -16.57 -87.90 35.60
N ALA A 857 -16.83 -86.59 35.51
CA ALA A 857 -18.14 -86.04 35.19
C ALA A 857 -17.97 -84.71 34.44
N GLU A 858 -19.05 -84.28 33.80
CA GLU A 858 -19.16 -83.04 33.02
C GLU A 858 -20.63 -82.66 33.06
N HIS A 859 -20.93 -81.46 33.53
CA HIS A 859 -22.29 -80.97 33.73
C HIS A 859 -22.51 -79.61 33.09
N HIS A 860 -23.71 -79.38 32.56
CA HIS A 860 -24.07 -78.21 31.77
C HIS A 860 -25.37 -77.58 32.28
N ALA A 861 -25.39 -76.26 32.33
CA ALA A 861 -26.61 -75.49 32.52
C ALA A 861 -26.70 -74.31 31.55
N SER A 862 -27.90 -74.06 31.02
CA SER A 862 -28.17 -73.00 30.06
C SER A 862 -29.27 -72.09 30.58
N PHE A 863 -29.01 -70.79 30.56
CA PHE A 863 -29.94 -69.73 30.96
C PHE A 863 -30.22 -68.80 29.78
N GLU A 864 -31.48 -68.45 29.60
CA GLU A 864 -31.88 -67.35 28.74
C GLU A 864 -31.92 -66.08 29.60
N ILE A 865 -31.11 -65.09 29.25
CA ILE A 865 -30.99 -63.82 29.96
C ILE A 865 -31.69 -62.73 29.14
N ALA A 866 -32.60 -61.98 29.77
CA ALA A 866 -33.06 -60.70 29.25
C ALA A 866 -32.40 -59.58 30.05
N PHE A 867 -31.83 -58.59 29.37
CA PHE A 867 -31.16 -57.45 29.98
C PHE A 867 -31.70 -56.16 29.38
N GLN A 868 -32.01 -55.19 30.23
CA GLN A 868 -32.51 -53.88 29.84
C GLN A 868 -31.60 -52.79 30.41
N VAL A 869 -31.35 -51.77 29.59
CA VAL A 869 -30.63 -50.55 29.99
C VAL A 869 -31.50 -49.36 29.66
N LYS A 870 -31.68 -48.46 30.63
CA LYS A 870 -32.47 -47.24 30.46
C LYS A 870 -31.72 -46.03 30.98
N THR A 871 -31.62 -45.03 30.11
CA THR A 871 -31.01 -43.71 30.37
C THR A 871 -32.08 -42.63 30.29
N ASP A 872 -31.82 -41.47 30.88
CA ASP A 872 -32.59 -40.26 30.60
C ASP A 872 -31.70 -39.26 29.87
N ARG A 873 -32.23 -38.62 28.81
CA ARG A 873 -31.48 -37.60 28.08
C ARG A 873 -31.26 -36.32 28.88
N ASN A 874 -31.91 -36.13 30.03
CA ASN A 874 -31.80 -34.93 30.88
C ASN A 874 -31.32 -35.24 32.32
N ASP A 875 -30.85 -36.47 32.58
CA ASP A 875 -30.34 -36.87 33.90
C ASP A 875 -29.19 -37.88 33.76
N GLY A 876 -28.31 -37.93 34.76
CA GLY A 876 -27.13 -38.80 34.79
C GLY A 876 -27.43 -40.24 35.21
N THR A 877 -28.69 -40.59 35.53
CA THR A 877 -29.07 -41.92 36.01
C THR A 877 -29.12 -42.95 34.88
N ILE A 878 -28.51 -44.11 35.12
CA ILE A 878 -28.47 -45.25 34.22
C ILE A 878 -29.06 -46.46 34.98
N LYS A 879 -30.27 -46.87 34.61
CA LYS A 879 -30.97 -48.00 35.24
C LYS A 879 -30.75 -49.28 34.46
N THR A 880 -30.58 -50.38 35.18
CA THR A 880 -30.45 -51.72 34.59
C THR A 880 -31.45 -52.68 35.22
N TRP A 881 -31.92 -53.63 34.42
CA TRP A 881 -32.81 -54.70 34.84
C TRP A 881 -32.41 -56.00 34.14
N ILE A 882 -32.49 -57.11 34.85
CA ILE A 882 -32.13 -58.44 34.36
C ILE A 882 -33.21 -59.46 34.71
N GLU A 883 -33.49 -60.41 33.81
CA GLU A 883 -34.29 -61.63 34.03
C GLU A 883 -33.42 -62.82 33.65
N MET A 884 -33.30 -63.78 34.58
CA MET A 884 -32.62 -65.06 34.37
C MET A 884 -33.65 -66.17 34.32
N ASN A 885 -33.63 -66.96 33.25
CA ASN A 885 -34.56 -68.06 33.04
C ASN A 885 -33.80 -69.36 32.70
N PRO A 886 -33.82 -70.39 33.57
CA PRO A 886 -33.20 -71.68 33.26
C PRO A 886 -33.92 -72.37 32.09
N VAL A 887 -33.13 -72.88 31.14
CA VAL A 887 -33.57 -73.59 29.93
C VAL A 887 -33.17 -75.06 29.99
N TYR A 888 -31.95 -75.34 30.46
CA TYR A 888 -31.37 -76.68 30.63
C TYR A 888 -30.49 -76.70 31.89
N ASN A 889 -30.44 -77.83 32.60
CA ASN A 889 -29.56 -78.03 33.76
C ASN A 889 -29.41 -79.53 34.04
N ASP A 890 -28.31 -80.15 33.61
CA ASP A 890 -28.04 -81.57 33.83
C ASP A 890 -27.21 -81.90 35.08
N PHE A 891 -26.89 -80.89 35.89
CA PHE A 891 -26.29 -81.11 37.20
C PHE A 891 -27.21 -82.02 38.04
N PRO A 892 -26.66 -82.79 39.00
CA PRO A 892 -27.46 -83.62 39.89
C PRO A 892 -28.42 -82.79 40.75
N GLY A 893 -29.45 -83.44 41.30
CA GLY A 893 -30.56 -82.77 42.01
C GLY A 893 -30.25 -82.21 43.41
N ASP A 894 -29.04 -81.69 43.63
CA ASP A 894 -28.73 -80.84 44.78
C ASP A 894 -29.34 -79.43 44.58
N GLU A 895 -29.64 -78.74 45.67
CA GLU A 895 -30.30 -77.43 45.66
C GLU A 895 -29.33 -76.30 45.27
N ARG A 896 -28.02 -76.48 45.53
CA ARG A 896 -26.96 -75.51 45.18
C ARG A 896 -26.08 -76.00 44.02
N SER A 897 -26.70 -76.66 43.05
CA SER A 897 -26.03 -77.25 41.88
C SER A 897 -25.51 -76.22 40.87
N VAL A 898 -26.21 -75.11 40.67
CA VAL A 898 -25.73 -73.97 39.88
C VAL A 898 -26.17 -72.70 40.57
N LEU A 899 -25.23 -71.82 40.89
CA LEU A 899 -25.51 -70.59 41.62
C LEU A 899 -24.77 -69.39 41.04
N PHE A 900 -25.42 -68.23 41.09
CA PHE A 900 -24.87 -66.92 40.74
C PHE A 900 -24.94 -65.97 41.96
N GLY A 901 -24.93 -66.52 43.19
CA GLY A 901 -25.15 -65.78 44.43
C GLY A 901 -25.47 -66.70 45.60
N ASP A 902 -26.53 -66.37 46.35
CA ASP A 902 -27.01 -67.12 47.53
C ASP A 902 -25.92 -67.41 48.59
N GLY A 903 -25.23 -66.36 49.04
CA GLY A 903 -24.29 -66.45 50.17
C GLY A 903 -22.97 -67.18 49.90
N ASN A 904 -22.75 -67.70 48.68
CA ASN A 904 -21.42 -68.07 48.22
C ASN A 904 -20.58 -66.79 47.99
N PRO A 905 -19.32 -66.71 48.45
CA PRO A 905 -18.52 -65.49 48.37
C PRO A 905 -17.84 -65.25 47.01
N ILE A 906 -17.95 -66.19 46.07
CA ILE A 906 -17.32 -66.15 44.75
C ILE A 906 -18.39 -66.05 43.64
N ALA A 907 -19.51 -66.75 43.80
CA ALA A 907 -20.65 -66.71 42.87
C ALA A 907 -21.37 -65.36 42.90
N HIS A 908 -21.54 -64.73 41.74
CA HIS A 908 -22.24 -63.44 41.63
C HIS A 908 -22.80 -63.20 40.22
N ILE A 909 -23.77 -62.28 40.11
CA ILE A 909 -24.15 -61.62 38.87
C ILE A 909 -24.60 -60.19 39.19
N ASP A 910 -23.86 -59.22 38.67
CA ASP A 910 -23.97 -57.81 39.09
C ASP A 910 -23.98 -56.86 37.89
N SER A 911 -24.54 -55.66 38.07
CA SER A 911 -24.54 -54.62 37.06
C SER A 911 -23.23 -53.85 37.10
N MET A 912 -22.68 -53.49 35.94
CA MET A 912 -21.39 -52.81 35.84
C MET A 912 -21.43 -51.62 34.90
N CYS A 913 -21.02 -50.46 35.42
CA CYS A 913 -20.73 -49.25 34.67
C CYS A 913 -19.21 -49.13 34.51
N PHE A 914 -18.69 -49.49 33.33
CA PHE A 914 -17.25 -49.55 33.08
C PHE A 914 -16.68 -48.19 32.67
N SER A 915 -16.66 -47.26 33.62
CA SER A 915 -15.99 -45.96 33.49
C SER A 915 -15.62 -45.41 34.86
N SER A 916 -14.51 -44.66 34.95
CA SER A 916 -14.17 -43.91 36.16
C SER A 916 -15.10 -42.71 36.42
N ALA A 917 -16.12 -42.51 35.57
CA ALA A 917 -17.10 -41.44 35.63
C ALA A 917 -18.46 -41.91 36.19
N CYS A 918 -18.55 -43.16 36.62
CA CYS A 918 -19.70 -43.62 37.38
C CYS A 918 -19.50 -43.17 38.84
N GLU A 919 -20.53 -42.65 39.48
CA GLU A 919 -20.55 -42.35 40.92
C GLU A 919 -20.18 -43.64 41.68
N ASP A 920 -19.29 -43.54 42.66
CA ASP A 920 -18.68 -44.65 43.40
C ASP A 920 -17.74 -45.60 42.60
N ALA A 921 -17.31 -45.25 41.38
CA ALA A 921 -16.35 -46.05 40.61
C ALA A 921 -14.99 -46.25 41.31
N THR A 922 -14.54 -47.51 41.39
CA THR A 922 -13.23 -47.95 41.88
C THR A 922 -12.46 -48.69 40.78
N ASP A 923 -11.15 -48.48 40.68
CA ASP A 923 -10.29 -49.02 39.60
C ASP A 923 -10.85 -48.84 38.16
N GLY A 924 -11.59 -47.74 37.94
CA GLY A 924 -12.18 -47.39 36.65
C GLY A 924 -13.53 -48.04 36.33
N LYS A 925 -14.19 -48.66 37.31
CA LYS A 925 -15.50 -49.32 37.19
C LYS A 925 -16.39 -49.07 38.41
N ASP A 926 -17.68 -48.91 38.21
CA ASP A 926 -18.69 -49.05 39.27
C ASP A 926 -19.41 -50.41 39.07
N VAL A 927 -19.51 -51.19 40.15
CA VAL A 927 -20.17 -52.50 40.16
C VAL A 927 -21.23 -52.45 41.25
N GLN A 928 -22.48 -52.64 40.84
CA GLN A 928 -23.66 -52.53 41.69
C GLN A 928 -24.39 -53.87 41.68
N ASN A 929 -24.55 -54.46 42.86
CA ASN A 929 -25.32 -55.67 43.03
C ASN A 929 -26.76 -55.45 42.56
N PHE A 930 -27.30 -56.38 41.79
CA PHE A 930 -28.72 -56.36 41.45
C PHE A 930 -29.54 -56.70 42.70
N ASP A 931 -30.55 -55.87 43.00
CA ASP A 931 -31.58 -56.18 43.99
C ASP A 931 -32.53 -57.23 43.39
N PHE A 932 -32.27 -58.50 43.69
CA PHE A 932 -32.96 -59.65 43.09
C PHE A 932 -34.23 -60.06 43.85
N TYR A 933 -35.25 -60.40 43.06
CA TYR A 933 -36.37 -61.24 43.47
C TYR A 933 -36.29 -62.59 42.77
N GLY A 934 -36.43 -63.66 43.55
CA GLY A 934 -36.07 -65.02 43.15
C GLY A 934 -34.83 -65.47 43.90
N ASP A 935 -34.56 -66.77 43.89
CA ASP A 935 -33.29 -67.30 44.37
C ASP A 935 -32.23 -67.08 43.27
N LEU A 936 -30.94 -67.17 43.61
CA LEU A 936 -29.85 -67.22 42.64
C LEU A 936 -29.17 -68.59 42.62
N SER A 937 -29.74 -69.59 43.29
CA SER A 937 -29.41 -71.00 43.20
C SER A 937 -30.48 -71.77 42.42
N TRP A 938 -30.07 -72.72 41.58
CA TRP A 938 -30.98 -73.59 40.83
C TRP A 938 -30.68 -75.07 41.05
N LYS A 939 -31.73 -75.81 41.38
CA LYS A 939 -31.68 -77.27 41.54
C LYS A 939 -31.45 -77.99 40.20
N GLY A 940 -30.47 -78.89 40.18
CA GLY A 940 -30.14 -79.67 38.99
C GLY A 940 -31.24 -80.66 38.57
N GLY A 941 -31.30 -80.97 37.27
CA GLY A 941 -32.34 -81.80 36.64
C GLY A 941 -31.91 -83.21 36.21
N GLY A 942 -30.62 -83.55 36.30
CA GLY A 942 -30.06 -84.76 35.69
C GLY A 942 -30.30 -84.80 34.17
N ASP A 943 -30.52 -85.98 33.59
CA ASP A 943 -30.71 -86.16 32.12
C ASP A 943 -31.98 -85.49 31.51
N SER A 944 -32.57 -84.47 32.15
CA SER A 944 -33.87 -83.89 31.79
C SER A 944 -33.95 -82.37 31.96
N ASN A 945 -35.09 -81.77 31.59
CA ASN A 945 -35.37 -80.35 31.80
C ASN A 945 -35.13 -79.94 33.27
N PRO A 946 -34.72 -78.68 33.54
CA PRO A 946 -34.43 -78.21 34.89
C PRO A 946 -35.66 -78.42 35.81
N VAL A 947 -35.44 -79.15 36.91
CA VAL A 947 -36.49 -79.51 37.87
C VAL A 947 -36.97 -78.29 38.64
N ASP A 948 -36.03 -77.40 38.99
CA ASP A 948 -36.37 -76.04 39.37
C ASP A 948 -36.37 -75.14 38.13
N SER A 949 -37.50 -74.49 37.90
CA SER A 949 -37.71 -73.62 36.75
C SER A 949 -38.19 -72.22 37.16
N HIS A 950 -37.93 -71.78 38.39
CA HIS A 950 -38.21 -70.40 38.78
C HIS A 950 -37.34 -69.40 37.97
N MET A 951 -37.78 -68.15 37.89
CA MET A 951 -37.03 -67.06 37.24
C MET A 951 -36.58 -66.06 38.29
N ALA A 952 -35.33 -65.61 38.20
CA ALA A 952 -34.80 -64.52 39.03
C ALA A 952 -34.84 -63.20 38.24
N THR A 953 -35.24 -62.10 38.88
CA THR A 953 -35.20 -60.76 38.27
C THR A 953 -34.56 -59.75 39.20
N GLY A 954 -33.65 -58.94 38.68
CA GLY A 954 -32.89 -57.97 39.45
C GLY A 954 -32.93 -56.57 38.86
N THR A 955 -32.81 -55.55 39.71
CA THR A 955 -32.58 -54.16 39.29
C THR A 955 -31.37 -53.55 39.95
N ALA A 956 -30.61 -52.77 39.19
CA ALA A 956 -29.54 -51.93 39.72
C ALA A 956 -29.63 -50.52 39.10
N THR A 957 -28.89 -49.58 39.66
CA THR A 957 -28.84 -48.20 39.18
C THR A 957 -27.44 -47.67 39.36
N HIS A 958 -26.84 -47.24 38.25
CA HIS A 958 -25.62 -46.46 38.21
C HIS A 958 -25.98 -44.99 38.01
N LYS A 959 -25.07 -44.09 38.34
CA LYS A 959 -25.22 -42.65 38.08
C LYS A 959 -23.91 -42.07 37.59
N TRP A 960 -23.97 -41.10 36.70
CA TRP A 960 -22.80 -40.37 36.23
C TRP A 960 -22.37 -39.30 37.24
N ASP A 961 -21.08 -39.26 37.57
CA ASP A 961 -20.47 -38.32 38.52
C ASP A 961 -20.37 -36.87 37.97
N GLY A 962 -20.64 -36.69 36.67
CA GLY A 962 -20.49 -35.42 35.97
C GLY A 962 -19.10 -35.16 35.41
N SER A 963 -18.17 -36.12 35.39
CA SER A 963 -16.85 -35.96 34.77
C SER A 963 -16.87 -36.17 33.25
N THR A 964 -15.92 -35.54 32.54
CA THR A 964 -15.85 -35.52 31.07
C THR A 964 -14.43 -35.81 30.56
N ASP A 965 -14.29 -36.15 29.27
CA ASP A 965 -13.02 -36.58 28.67
C ASP A 965 -11.96 -35.47 28.52
N GLY A 966 -12.32 -34.19 28.69
CA GLY A 966 -11.34 -33.10 28.62
C GLY A 966 -11.79 -31.74 29.16
N ALA A 967 -10.91 -30.75 29.01
CA ALA A 967 -11.19 -29.35 29.34
C ALA A 967 -11.41 -28.54 28.05
N GLY A 968 -12.58 -27.91 27.92
CA GLY A 968 -12.93 -27.04 26.79
C GLY A 968 -14.40 -27.17 26.37
N PRO A 969 -14.89 -26.29 25.48
CA PRO A 969 -16.28 -26.27 25.03
C PRO A 969 -16.58 -27.27 23.89
N THR A 970 -15.62 -28.11 23.50
CA THR A 970 -15.81 -29.10 22.42
C THR A 970 -16.70 -30.24 22.88
N ASP A 971 -17.53 -30.77 21.99
CA ASP A 971 -18.42 -31.90 22.27
C ASP A 971 -17.67 -33.12 22.81
N ALA A 972 -16.47 -33.39 22.26
CA ALA A 972 -15.57 -34.43 22.76
C ALA A 972 -15.00 -34.12 24.16
N GLY A 973 -14.78 -32.85 24.52
CA GLY A 973 -14.32 -32.45 25.86
C GLY A 973 -15.46 -32.42 26.90
N LEU A 974 -16.69 -32.21 26.45
CA LEU A 974 -17.91 -32.11 27.28
C LEU A 974 -18.66 -33.44 27.44
N SER A 975 -18.17 -34.53 26.86
CA SER A 975 -18.80 -35.86 26.95
C SER A 975 -17.88 -36.91 27.59
N ARG A 976 -18.47 -38.06 27.93
CA ARG A 976 -17.79 -39.24 28.49
C ARG A 976 -18.53 -40.50 28.07
N LYS A 977 -17.80 -41.60 27.85
CA LYS A 977 -18.38 -42.94 27.63
C LYS A 977 -18.48 -43.71 28.94
N LEU A 978 -19.63 -44.35 29.15
CA LEU A 978 -19.98 -45.15 30.34
C LEU A 978 -20.60 -46.49 29.90
N PRO A 979 -19.86 -47.37 29.19
CA PRO A 979 -20.41 -48.63 28.69
C PRO A 979 -20.94 -49.50 29.83
N ILE A 980 -22.15 -50.05 29.63
CA ILE A 980 -22.90 -50.82 30.62
C ILE A 980 -22.87 -52.29 30.27
N TRP A 981 -22.38 -53.09 31.22
CA TRP A 981 -22.31 -54.55 31.19
C TRP A 981 -23.09 -55.10 32.40
N PHE A 982 -23.48 -56.37 32.35
CA PHE A 982 -23.50 -57.19 33.57
C PHE A 982 -22.26 -58.09 33.61
N VAL A 983 -21.69 -58.22 34.80
CA VAL A 983 -20.62 -59.17 35.14
C VAL A 983 -21.22 -60.36 35.86
N TYR A 984 -20.57 -61.51 35.75
CA TYR A 984 -21.05 -62.74 36.37
C TYR A 984 -19.89 -63.72 36.60
N ASN A 985 -20.02 -64.51 37.66
CA ASN A 985 -19.26 -65.72 37.88
C ASN A 985 -20.22 -66.79 38.47
N PRO A 986 -20.57 -67.85 37.71
CA PRO A 986 -21.35 -68.96 38.24
C PRO A 986 -20.44 -69.90 39.03
N GLU A 987 -21.00 -70.58 40.02
CA GLU A 987 -20.32 -71.64 40.76
C GLU A 987 -21.24 -72.87 40.87
N SER A 988 -20.67 -74.00 41.29
CA SER A 988 -21.41 -75.22 41.66
C SER A 988 -20.88 -75.75 42.98
N GLU A 989 -21.76 -75.98 43.96
CA GLU A 989 -21.37 -76.62 45.23
C GLU A 989 -21.59 -78.15 45.20
N TYR A 990 -21.85 -78.72 44.02
CA TYR A 990 -21.97 -80.16 43.83
C TYR A 990 -20.59 -80.83 43.81
N VAL A 991 -20.35 -81.77 44.74
CA VAL A 991 -19.11 -82.57 44.80
C VAL A 991 -19.40 -84.06 44.52
N PRO A 992 -18.80 -84.67 43.48
CA PRO A 992 -18.87 -86.12 43.26
C PRO A 992 -18.24 -86.93 44.39
N ILE A 993 -18.83 -88.08 44.74
CA ILE A 993 -18.54 -88.88 45.96
C ILE A 993 -17.06 -89.33 46.12
N GLU A 994 -16.25 -89.33 45.06
CA GLU A 994 -14.80 -89.60 45.13
C GLU A 994 -13.93 -88.57 44.37
N GLY A 995 -14.50 -87.45 43.91
CA GLY A 995 -13.76 -86.41 43.20
C GLY A 995 -12.99 -85.46 44.14
N LYS A 996 -12.08 -84.68 43.55
CA LYS A 996 -11.72 -83.39 44.14
C LYS A 996 -12.47 -82.30 43.37
N ASP A 997 -13.11 -81.42 44.10
CA ASP A 997 -13.31 -80.06 43.66
C ASP A 997 -11.98 -79.33 43.95
N ASP A 998 -11.22 -79.03 42.90
CA ASP A 998 -10.06 -78.14 43.05
C ASP A 998 -10.61 -76.71 42.87
N ASP A 999 -10.91 -76.03 43.99
CA ASP A 999 -11.39 -74.63 44.08
C ASP A 999 -10.58 -73.70 43.15
N THR A 1000 -11.03 -73.59 41.89
CA THR A 1000 -10.38 -72.80 40.85
C THR A 1000 -11.36 -71.78 40.32
N ASP A 1001 -11.69 -70.80 41.19
CA ASP A 1001 -12.43 -69.56 40.93
C ASP A 1001 -12.46 -69.25 39.42
N GLY A 1002 -13.64 -69.32 38.78
CA GLY A 1002 -13.80 -69.10 37.33
C GLY A 1002 -13.39 -67.70 36.86
N GLY A 1003 -13.41 -66.72 37.78
CA GLY A 1003 -13.09 -65.31 37.57
C GLY A 1003 -14.18 -64.52 36.83
N ASP A 1004 -14.23 -63.21 37.07
CA ASP A 1004 -15.26 -62.33 36.49
C ASP A 1004 -15.35 -62.44 34.96
N ALA A 1005 -16.44 -63.02 34.46
CA ALA A 1005 -16.87 -62.87 33.09
C ALA A 1005 -17.74 -61.61 32.93
N ARG A 1006 -17.92 -61.15 31.68
CA ARG A 1006 -18.77 -60.01 31.37
C ARG A 1006 -19.56 -60.23 30.09
N SER A 1007 -20.73 -59.62 30.02
CA SER A 1007 -21.55 -59.54 28.80
C SER A 1007 -20.93 -58.62 27.73
N PRO A 1008 -21.32 -58.79 26.45
CA PRO A 1008 -21.23 -57.76 25.42
C PRO A 1008 -22.04 -56.51 25.82
N GLY A 1009 -21.50 -55.33 25.56
CA GLY A 1009 -21.95 -54.10 26.22
C GLY A 1009 -22.87 -53.20 25.45
N ILE A 1010 -23.62 -52.40 26.20
CA ILE A 1010 -24.47 -51.32 25.70
C ILE A 1010 -23.74 -49.99 25.92
N ASP A 1011 -23.44 -49.29 24.82
CA ASP A 1011 -22.64 -48.05 24.88
C ASP A 1011 -23.49 -46.84 25.29
N VAL A 1012 -23.38 -46.44 26.56
CA VAL A 1012 -23.91 -45.15 27.05
C VAL A 1012 -22.86 -44.06 26.86
N ARG A 1013 -23.31 -42.87 26.46
CA ARG A 1013 -22.55 -41.62 26.55
C ARG A 1013 -23.35 -40.62 27.37
N CYS A 1014 -22.70 -39.95 28.30
CA CYS A 1014 -23.25 -38.80 29.02
C CYS A 1014 -22.48 -37.53 28.63
N ASP A 1015 -23.14 -36.37 28.62
CA ASP A 1015 -22.52 -35.11 28.21
C ASP A 1015 -23.12 -33.85 28.86
N LYS A 1016 -22.39 -32.73 28.76
CA LYS A 1016 -22.77 -31.39 29.25
C LYS A 1016 -22.99 -30.38 28.13
N VAL A 1017 -23.49 -30.80 26.96
CA VAL A 1017 -23.71 -29.88 25.83
C VAL A 1017 -24.91 -28.96 26.12
N GLU A 1018 -24.64 -27.80 26.71
CA GLU A 1018 -25.64 -26.83 27.21
C GLU A 1018 -26.72 -26.45 26.17
N SER A 1019 -26.39 -26.43 24.88
CA SER A 1019 -27.35 -26.12 23.81
C SER A 1019 -28.51 -27.12 23.70
N TYR A 1020 -28.44 -28.26 24.39
CA TYR A 1020 -29.49 -29.29 24.43
C TYR A 1020 -30.23 -29.35 25.77
N GLY A 1021 -29.93 -28.46 26.72
CA GLY A 1021 -30.56 -28.41 28.03
C GLY A 1021 -29.71 -29.06 29.13
N ASP A 1022 -30.36 -29.64 30.13
CA ASP A 1022 -29.70 -30.24 31.30
C ASP A 1022 -28.73 -31.37 30.90
N PRO A 1023 -27.63 -31.61 31.64
CA PRO A 1023 -26.73 -32.73 31.41
C PRO A 1023 -27.46 -34.08 31.48
N GLY A 1024 -27.09 -35.04 30.62
CA GLY A 1024 -27.77 -36.34 30.59
C GLY A 1024 -27.13 -37.35 29.65
N CYS A 1025 -27.75 -38.53 29.57
CA CYS A 1025 -27.16 -39.73 28.96
C CYS A 1025 -28.00 -40.29 27.80
N VAL A 1026 -27.35 -40.89 26.81
CA VAL A 1026 -27.97 -41.53 25.64
C VAL A 1026 -27.23 -42.80 25.22
N LEU A 1027 -27.91 -43.67 24.49
CA LEU A 1027 -27.36 -44.89 23.90
C LEU A 1027 -26.80 -44.59 22.50
N THR A 1028 -25.49 -44.75 22.32
CA THR A 1028 -24.79 -44.36 21.08
C THR A 1028 -24.77 -45.43 20.00
N GLN A 1029 -25.11 -46.68 20.35
CA GLN A 1029 -25.36 -47.77 19.41
C GLN A 1029 -26.66 -47.60 18.59
N TYR A 1030 -27.53 -46.67 18.98
CA TYR A 1030 -28.71 -46.27 18.21
C TYR A 1030 -28.36 -45.20 17.17
N VAL A 1031 -28.84 -45.37 15.93
CA VAL A 1031 -28.65 -44.40 14.83
C VAL A 1031 -29.90 -43.53 14.70
N PRO A 1032 -29.97 -42.34 15.32
CA PRO A 1032 -31.14 -41.47 15.22
C PRO A 1032 -31.42 -41.03 13.79
N GLU A 1033 -32.69 -41.07 13.37
CA GLU A 1033 -33.13 -40.71 12.01
C GLU A 1033 -33.90 -39.38 12.02
N TYR A 1034 -33.40 -38.40 11.24
CA TYR A 1034 -34.11 -37.15 10.95
C TYR A 1034 -35.16 -37.40 9.87
N GLN A 1035 -36.41 -37.02 10.11
CA GLN A 1035 -37.48 -37.18 9.14
C GLN A 1035 -37.72 -35.87 8.41
N MET A 1036 -37.47 -35.85 7.09
CA MET A 1036 -37.82 -34.70 6.27
C MET A 1036 -39.32 -34.65 6.01
N ASP A 1037 -39.90 -33.45 6.07
CA ASP A 1037 -41.30 -33.24 5.68
C ASP A 1037 -41.43 -33.24 4.14
N ALA A 1038 -41.43 -34.44 3.55
CA ALA A 1038 -41.49 -34.66 2.11
C ALA A 1038 -42.80 -34.18 1.47
N ALA A 1039 -43.88 -34.04 2.26
CA ALA A 1039 -45.13 -33.45 1.81
C ALA A 1039 -45.00 -31.92 1.68
N ARG A 1040 -44.31 -31.28 2.62
CA ARG A 1040 -44.08 -29.83 2.64
C ARG A 1040 -42.95 -29.38 1.72
N TYR A 1041 -41.91 -30.17 1.54
CA TYR A 1041 -40.70 -29.80 0.79
C TYR A 1041 -40.29 -30.87 -0.26
N PRO A 1042 -41.15 -31.17 -1.24
CA PRO A 1042 -40.96 -32.29 -2.16
C PRO A 1042 -39.67 -32.21 -2.99
N ALA A 1043 -39.26 -31.02 -3.44
CA ALA A 1043 -38.04 -30.88 -4.24
C ALA A 1043 -36.75 -31.23 -3.48
N ALA A 1044 -36.64 -30.84 -2.20
CA ALA A 1044 -35.49 -31.18 -1.35
C ALA A 1044 -35.49 -32.67 -0.98
N ALA A 1045 -36.67 -33.23 -0.66
CA ALA A 1045 -36.85 -34.66 -0.44
C ALA A 1045 -36.44 -35.49 -1.66
N ALA A 1046 -36.89 -35.12 -2.86
CA ALA A 1046 -36.52 -35.78 -4.11
C ALA A 1046 -35.02 -35.68 -4.41
N HIS A 1047 -34.38 -34.54 -4.13
CA HIS A 1047 -32.94 -34.36 -4.32
C HIS A 1047 -32.15 -35.29 -3.38
N LEU A 1048 -32.45 -35.30 -2.08
CA LEU A 1048 -31.79 -36.21 -1.14
C LEU A 1048 -32.04 -37.67 -1.51
N TRP A 1049 -33.28 -38.07 -1.78
CA TRP A 1049 -33.62 -39.46 -2.12
C TRP A 1049 -32.88 -39.94 -3.36
N MET A 1050 -32.83 -39.13 -4.42
CA MET A 1050 -32.08 -39.40 -5.63
C MET A 1050 -30.59 -39.63 -5.33
N VAL A 1051 -29.96 -38.74 -4.56
CA VAL A 1051 -28.53 -38.91 -4.21
C VAL A 1051 -28.36 -40.19 -3.39
N GLN A 1052 -29.17 -40.40 -2.34
CA GLN A 1052 -29.15 -41.60 -1.47
C GLN A 1052 -29.23 -42.93 -2.22
N ASN A 1053 -30.04 -43.02 -3.29
CA ASN A 1053 -30.39 -44.30 -3.91
C ASN A 1053 -29.85 -44.49 -5.32
N LYS A 1054 -29.27 -43.44 -5.95
CA LYS A 1054 -28.82 -43.48 -7.35
C LYS A 1054 -27.37 -43.05 -7.58
N SER A 1055 -26.75 -42.29 -6.67
CA SER A 1055 -25.37 -41.82 -6.83
C SER A 1055 -24.32 -42.87 -6.40
N GLY A 1056 -23.04 -42.57 -6.60
CA GLY A 1056 -21.92 -43.44 -6.22
C GLY A 1056 -21.39 -43.24 -4.80
N VAL A 1057 -22.04 -42.41 -3.97
CA VAL A 1057 -21.56 -42.09 -2.60
C VAL A 1057 -21.97 -43.18 -1.61
N LYS A 1058 -21.10 -43.39 -0.61
CA LYS A 1058 -21.41 -44.18 0.59
C LYS A 1058 -21.60 -43.28 1.80
N GLY A 1059 -22.39 -43.72 2.78
CA GLY A 1059 -22.64 -42.95 4.01
C GLY A 1059 -23.62 -41.80 3.82
N LEU A 1060 -24.62 -41.94 2.94
CA LEU A 1060 -25.60 -40.88 2.65
C LEU A 1060 -26.73 -40.74 3.68
N GLY A 1061 -26.52 -41.24 4.91
CA GLY A 1061 -27.49 -41.12 5.99
C GLY A 1061 -28.64 -42.11 5.88
N THR A 1062 -28.35 -43.37 5.54
CA THR A 1062 -29.31 -44.46 5.82
C THR A 1062 -28.94 -45.11 7.16
N ILE A 1063 -29.85 -45.87 7.79
CA ILE A 1063 -29.52 -46.58 9.04
C ILE A 1063 -28.35 -47.57 8.85
N ALA A 1064 -28.19 -48.16 7.66
CA ALA A 1064 -27.10 -49.09 7.35
C ALA A 1064 -25.79 -48.39 6.93
N GLU A 1065 -25.88 -47.19 6.38
CA GLU A 1065 -24.74 -46.32 6.03
C GLU A 1065 -25.01 -44.89 6.53
N PRO A 1066 -24.86 -44.64 7.85
CA PRO A 1066 -25.16 -43.34 8.44
C PRO A 1066 -24.14 -42.26 8.08
N MET A 1067 -24.55 -41.01 8.21
CA MET A 1067 -23.65 -39.86 8.25
C MET A 1067 -23.17 -39.63 9.69
N HIS A 1068 -22.05 -38.92 9.87
CA HIS A 1068 -21.56 -38.51 11.19
C HIS A 1068 -21.76 -37.01 11.38
N TYR A 1069 -22.47 -36.61 12.43
CA TYR A 1069 -22.79 -35.21 12.68
C TYR A 1069 -21.54 -34.39 12.96
N ARG A 1070 -21.49 -33.20 12.38
CA ARG A 1070 -20.44 -32.21 12.61
C ARG A 1070 -21.07 -30.85 12.99
N PRO A 1071 -20.78 -30.30 14.18
CA PRO A 1071 -21.23 -28.97 14.55
C PRO A 1071 -20.50 -27.89 13.73
N ASP A 1072 -20.98 -26.65 13.83
CA ASP A 1072 -20.26 -25.53 13.22
C ASP A 1072 -19.02 -25.19 14.05
N ALA A 1073 -17.92 -24.82 13.37
CA ALA A 1073 -16.69 -24.39 14.03
C ALA A 1073 -16.89 -23.08 14.82
N ASP A 1074 -17.74 -22.18 14.32
CA ASP A 1074 -18.09 -20.92 14.99
C ASP A 1074 -18.80 -21.13 16.35
N ASN A 1075 -19.35 -22.32 16.59
CA ASN A 1075 -19.97 -22.68 17.88
C ASN A 1075 -18.94 -23.15 18.92
N GLY A 1076 -17.65 -23.28 18.57
CA GLY A 1076 -16.59 -23.79 19.47
C GLY A 1076 -16.69 -25.28 19.83
N ARG A 1077 -17.71 -25.98 19.32
CA ARG A 1077 -18.05 -27.38 19.66
C ARG A 1077 -17.14 -28.43 19.00
N VAL A 1078 -16.33 -28.04 18.01
CA VAL A 1078 -15.34 -28.91 17.33
C VAL A 1078 -14.00 -28.18 17.22
N ASN A 1079 -12.89 -28.91 17.35
CA ASN A 1079 -11.55 -28.35 17.19
C ASN A 1079 -11.17 -28.22 15.69
N SER A 1080 -11.75 -27.22 15.01
CA SER A 1080 -11.57 -27.01 13.57
C SER A 1080 -11.79 -25.53 13.20
N THR A 1081 -11.15 -25.06 12.12
CA THR A 1081 -11.36 -23.72 11.54
C THR A 1081 -12.34 -23.70 10.35
N TRP A 1082 -12.95 -24.87 10.06
CA TRP A 1082 -13.88 -25.10 8.95
C TRP A 1082 -15.31 -24.87 9.40
N THR A 1083 -15.86 -23.70 9.09
CA THR A 1083 -17.24 -23.33 9.38
C THR A 1083 -18.19 -23.92 8.33
N LYS A 1084 -19.48 -24.05 8.62
CA LYS A 1084 -20.47 -24.53 7.62
C LYS A 1084 -20.49 -23.62 6.39
N LYS A 1085 -20.26 -22.31 6.57
CA LYS A 1085 -20.13 -21.36 5.45
C LYS A 1085 -18.99 -21.75 4.50
N LYS A 1086 -17.78 -22.01 5.01
CA LYS A 1086 -16.63 -22.44 4.18
C LYS A 1086 -16.87 -23.78 3.48
N ILE A 1087 -17.46 -24.74 4.20
CA ILE A 1087 -17.79 -26.07 3.65
C ILE A 1087 -18.80 -25.92 2.50
N ARG A 1088 -19.88 -25.16 2.72
CA ARG A 1088 -20.91 -24.90 1.70
C ARG A 1088 -20.37 -24.08 0.53
N ALA A 1089 -19.51 -23.09 0.77
CA ALA A 1089 -18.88 -22.29 -0.28
C ALA A 1089 -18.05 -23.13 -1.26
N ARG A 1090 -17.56 -24.32 -0.86
CA ARG A 1090 -16.88 -25.25 -1.78
C ARG A 1090 -17.86 -26.00 -2.68
N VAL A 1091 -19.00 -26.45 -2.17
CA VAL A 1091 -19.99 -27.19 -2.99
C VAL A 1091 -20.81 -26.24 -3.85
N CYS A 1092 -21.28 -25.15 -3.24
CA CYS A 1092 -22.20 -24.15 -3.77
C CYS A 1092 -21.55 -22.82 -4.13
N GLY A 1093 -20.22 -22.78 -4.27
CA GLY A 1093 -19.49 -21.59 -4.64
C GLY A 1093 -19.78 -21.13 -6.07
N TYR A 1094 -20.01 -19.83 -6.21
CA TYR A 1094 -20.04 -19.12 -7.49
C TYR A 1094 -18.62 -18.80 -7.97
N TYR A 1095 -17.67 -18.67 -7.03
CA TYR A 1095 -16.30 -18.21 -7.20
C TYR A 1095 -15.29 -19.34 -7.14
N GLY A 1096 -14.05 -19.04 -7.52
CA GLY A 1096 -12.91 -19.90 -7.15
C GLY A 1096 -12.87 -20.09 -5.64
N GLY A 1097 -12.81 -21.32 -5.15
CA GLY A 1097 -12.50 -21.58 -3.74
C GLY A 1097 -11.05 -21.23 -3.42
N SER A 1098 -10.74 -21.06 -2.12
CA SER A 1098 -9.37 -20.85 -1.63
C SER A 1098 -8.35 -21.77 -2.34
N ARG A 1099 -7.39 -21.16 -3.06
CA ARG A 1099 -6.33 -21.87 -3.79
C ARG A 1099 -5.41 -22.61 -2.83
N THR A 1100 -5.16 -22.01 -1.66
CA THR A 1100 -4.29 -22.58 -0.61
C THR A 1100 -4.79 -23.93 -0.07
N ASP A 1101 -6.11 -24.12 -0.05
CA ASP A 1101 -6.76 -25.35 0.43
C ASP A 1101 -7.01 -26.39 -0.68
N GLY A 1102 -6.43 -26.20 -1.88
CA GLY A 1102 -6.37 -27.18 -2.96
C GLY A 1102 -7.66 -27.42 -3.75
N TYR A 1103 -8.72 -26.64 -3.53
CA TYR A 1103 -10.01 -26.78 -4.22
C TYR A 1103 -10.30 -25.55 -5.09
N VAL A 1104 -10.22 -25.73 -6.41
CA VAL A 1104 -10.61 -24.72 -7.40
C VAL A 1104 -11.79 -25.28 -8.21
N PRO A 1105 -13.01 -24.72 -8.08
CA PRO A 1105 -14.17 -25.18 -8.83
C PRO A 1105 -14.04 -24.85 -10.32
N THR A 1106 -13.86 -25.88 -11.15
CA THR A 1106 -13.93 -25.78 -12.62
C THR A 1106 -15.36 -25.83 -13.15
N LYS A 1107 -16.34 -26.16 -12.29
CA LYS A 1107 -17.78 -26.12 -12.56
C LYS A 1107 -18.51 -25.49 -11.37
N GLY A 1108 -18.28 -24.19 -11.16
CA GLY A 1108 -18.96 -23.39 -10.13
C GLY A 1108 -20.49 -23.49 -10.22
N PHE A 1109 -21.18 -23.21 -9.10
CA PHE A 1109 -22.64 -23.14 -9.08
C PHE A 1109 -23.12 -21.85 -9.75
N VAL A 1110 -24.08 -22.00 -10.66
CA VAL A 1110 -24.81 -20.88 -11.28
C VAL A 1110 -26.30 -21.14 -11.06
N PRO A 1111 -27.09 -20.21 -10.49
CA PRO A 1111 -28.55 -20.30 -10.38
C PRO A 1111 -29.19 -20.71 -11.70
N HIS A 1112 -30.17 -21.61 -11.69
CA HIS A 1112 -30.91 -21.92 -12.90
C HIS A 1112 -32.08 -20.94 -13.07
N PRO A 1113 -32.23 -20.24 -14.22
CA PRO A 1113 -33.25 -19.20 -14.38
C PRO A 1113 -34.68 -19.76 -14.44
N LYS A 1114 -34.83 -21.07 -14.73
CA LYS A 1114 -36.12 -21.80 -14.59
C LYS A 1114 -36.36 -22.41 -13.20
N THR A 1115 -35.50 -22.18 -12.21
CA THR A 1115 -35.77 -22.67 -10.84
C THR A 1115 -37.11 -22.11 -10.36
N PHE A 1116 -37.98 -22.99 -9.88
CA PHE A 1116 -39.25 -22.56 -9.32
C PHE A 1116 -39.03 -21.99 -7.90
N LEU A 1117 -39.53 -20.77 -7.69
CA LEU A 1117 -39.54 -20.10 -6.39
C LEU A 1117 -40.93 -20.23 -5.77
N HIS A 1118 -40.96 -20.34 -4.46
CA HIS A 1118 -42.17 -20.63 -3.69
C HIS A 1118 -42.46 -19.53 -2.66
N PRO A 1119 -42.88 -18.32 -3.10
CA PRO A 1119 -43.22 -17.22 -2.20
C PRO A 1119 -44.36 -17.56 -1.23
N GLU A 1120 -45.11 -18.63 -1.45
CA GLU A 1120 -46.15 -19.15 -0.56
C GLU A 1120 -45.63 -19.72 0.77
N PHE A 1121 -44.35 -20.10 0.89
CA PHE A 1121 -43.76 -20.50 2.18
C PHE A 1121 -43.46 -19.33 3.12
N ARG A 1122 -43.72 -18.07 2.71
CA ARG A 1122 -43.45 -16.88 3.54
C ARG A 1122 -44.01 -17.07 4.96
N PRO A 1123 -43.17 -17.06 6.01
CA PRO A 1123 -43.66 -17.12 7.37
C PRO A 1123 -44.50 -15.89 7.70
N GLN A 1124 -45.43 -16.04 8.64
CA GLN A 1124 -46.23 -14.95 9.21
C GLN A 1124 -45.41 -14.07 10.18
N VAL A 1125 -44.08 -14.09 10.05
CA VAL A 1125 -43.06 -13.42 10.86
C VAL A 1125 -42.00 -12.90 9.88
N PRO A 1126 -41.54 -11.64 9.98
CA PRO A 1126 -40.80 -11.00 8.90
C PRO A 1126 -39.37 -11.54 8.77
N LEU A 1127 -39.14 -12.44 7.81
CA LEU A 1127 -37.83 -12.60 7.19
C LEU A 1127 -37.60 -11.40 6.24
N PRO A 1128 -36.44 -10.72 6.28
CA PRO A 1128 -36.26 -9.43 5.61
C PRO A 1128 -36.12 -9.49 4.08
N ASN A 1129 -36.16 -10.68 3.46
CA ASN A 1129 -35.87 -10.88 2.03
C ASN A 1129 -36.94 -11.74 1.32
N PRO A 1130 -37.24 -11.47 0.04
CA PRO A 1130 -38.03 -12.36 -0.80
C PRO A 1130 -37.33 -13.71 -1.02
N ASP A 1131 -38.07 -14.74 -1.44
CA ASP A 1131 -37.48 -16.02 -1.88
C ASP A 1131 -36.51 -15.78 -3.04
N LYS A 1132 -35.40 -16.53 -3.05
CA LYS A 1132 -34.33 -16.45 -4.05
C LYS A 1132 -33.85 -17.84 -4.40
N VAL A 1133 -33.28 -18.00 -5.59
CA VAL A 1133 -32.64 -19.26 -6.00
C VAL A 1133 -31.49 -19.56 -5.06
N ASN A 1134 -31.41 -20.81 -4.63
CA ASN A 1134 -30.46 -21.30 -3.65
C ASN A 1134 -29.88 -22.64 -4.11
N CYS A 1135 -28.59 -22.83 -3.83
CA CYS A 1135 -27.89 -24.08 -4.07
C CYS A 1135 -28.12 -25.02 -2.89
N ASP A 1136 -28.71 -26.19 -3.12
CA ASP A 1136 -28.78 -27.28 -2.15
C ASP A 1136 -27.62 -28.26 -2.30
N GLU A 1137 -27.13 -28.80 -1.18
CA GLU A 1137 -25.97 -29.70 -1.15
C GLU A 1137 -26.23 -30.98 -0.35
N VAL A 1138 -25.86 -32.12 -0.96
CA VAL A 1138 -25.91 -33.44 -0.33
C VAL A 1138 -24.56 -34.14 -0.54
N PRO A 1139 -23.85 -34.62 0.51
CA PRO A 1139 -24.19 -34.48 1.93
C PRO A 1139 -24.04 -33.05 2.48
N PHE A 1140 -24.88 -32.71 3.45
CA PHE A 1140 -25.02 -31.40 4.06
C PHE A 1140 -23.72 -30.91 4.72
N ALA A 1141 -23.52 -29.59 4.80
CA ALA A 1141 -22.35 -28.99 5.45
C ALA A 1141 -22.19 -29.30 6.97
N SER A 1142 -23.16 -29.96 7.60
CA SER A 1142 -23.13 -30.44 8.99
C SER A 1142 -22.86 -31.95 9.15
N ALA A 1143 -22.29 -32.59 8.12
CA ALA A 1143 -21.87 -33.99 8.14
C ALA A 1143 -20.38 -34.12 7.76
N TYR A 1144 -19.67 -35.11 8.31
CA TYR A 1144 -18.28 -35.40 7.91
C TYR A 1144 -18.16 -35.98 6.49
N GLU A 1145 -19.25 -36.53 5.95
CA GLU A 1145 -19.38 -37.08 4.60
C GLU A 1145 -19.56 -36.01 3.52
N THR A 1146 -19.64 -34.72 3.87
CA THR A 1146 -19.75 -33.64 2.88
C THR A 1146 -18.47 -33.47 2.07
N VAL A 1147 -18.62 -33.31 0.75
CA VAL A 1147 -17.47 -33.14 -0.16
C VAL A 1147 -16.74 -31.81 0.06
N GLY A 1148 -17.39 -30.83 0.67
CA GLY A 1148 -16.79 -29.52 0.97
C GLY A 1148 -15.72 -29.57 2.07
N LEU A 1149 -15.74 -30.58 2.95
CA LEU A 1149 -14.78 -30.69 4.05
C LEU A 1149 -13.52 -31.44 3.58
N PRO A 1150 -12.31 -30.85 3.67
CA PRO A 1150 -11.09 -31.53 3.25
C PRO A 1150 -10.68 -32.63 4.23
N ALA A 1151 -9.92 -33.62 3.73
CA ALA A 1151 -9.39 -34.73 4.55
C ALA A 1151 -8.55 -34.23 5.75
N THR A 1152 -7.82 -33.13 5.59
CA THR A 1152 -7.04 -32.48 6.67
C THR A 1152 -7.88 -31.93 7.81
N ALA A 1153 -9.19 -31.77 7.60
CA ALA A 1153 -10.17 -31.33 8.59
C ALA A 1153 -11.15 -32.45 9.00
N GLY A 1154 -10.81 -33.72 8.70
CA GLY A 1154 -11.62 -34.90 9.04
C GLY A 1154 -12.67 -35.30 7.99
N GLY A 1155 -12.71 -34.66 6.83
CA GLY A 1155 -13.67 -35.00 5.77
C GLY A 1155 -13.51 -36.43 5.24
N LEU A 1156 -14.62 -37.17 5.20
CA LEU A 1156 -14.65 -38.60 4.82
C LEU A 1156 -14.82 -38.81 3.32
N ASN A 1157 -15.57 -37.93 2.63
CA ASN A 1157 -15.77 -37.97 1.18
C ASN A 1157 -15.27 -36.68 0.47
N PRO A 1158 -14.05 -36.18 0.72
CA PRO A 1158 -13.60 -34.88 0.20
C PRO A 1158 -13.68 -34.78 -1.33
N ALA A 1159 -13.99 -33.59 -1.81
CA ALA A 1159 -14.03 -33.27 -3.24
C ALA A 1159 -12.69 -33.56 -3.94
N GLY A 1160 -12.78 -33.86 -5.24
CA GLY A 1160 -11.62 -34.13 -6.08
C GLY A 1160 -11.10 -32.88 -6.79
N LYS A 1161 -10.49 -33.09 -7.96
CA LYS A 1161 -9.99 -32.02 -8.84
C LYS A 1161 -11.00 -31.58 -9.91
N ALA A 1162 -12.22 -32.14 -9.92
CA ALA A 1162 -13.26 -31.82 -10.89
C ALA A 1162 -14.15 -30.65 -10.45
N GLY A 1163 -13.92 -30.10 -9.25
CA GLY A 1163 -14.29 -28.74 -8.89
C GLY A 1163 -15.79 -28.44 -9.01
N GLY A 1164 -16.63 -29.31 -8.44
CA GLY A 1164 -18.09 -29.26 -8.54
C GLY A 1164 -18.63 -30.25 -9.57
N GLY A 1165 -17.80 -30.69 -10.52
CA GLY A 1165 -18.08 -31.82 -11.41
C GLY A 1165 -18.15 -33.18 -10.70
N GLU A 1166 -17.82 -33.24 -9.41
CA GLU A 1166 -18.07 -34.39 -8.55
C GLU A 1166 -19.54 -34.55 -8.15
N CYS A 1167 -20.41 -33.54 -8.33
CA CYS A 1167 -21.81 -33.61 -7.88
C CYS A 1167 -22.80 -33.79 -9.04
N ILE A 1168 -23.85 -34.58 -8.83
CA ILE A 1168 -25.04 -34.63 -9.69
C ILE A 1168 -25.67 -33.24 -9.69
N GLN A 1169 -25.81 -32.63 -10.86
CA GLN A 1169 -26.34 -31.28 -11.03
C GLN A 1169 -27.82 -31.34 -11.37
N THR A 1170 -28.66 -30.74 -10.53
CA THR A 1170 -30.12 -30.75 -10.71
C THR A 1170 -30.74 -29.37 -10.57
N VAL A 1171 -31.99 -29.26 -11.01
CA VAL A 1171 -32.82 -28.07 -10.84
C VAL A 1171 -34.24 -28.49 -10.48
N ALA A 1172 -34.81 -27.84 -9.45
CA ALA A 1172 -36.24 -27.87 -9.20
C ALA A 1172 -36.91 -26.81 -10.08
N ALA A 1173 -37.55 -27.21 -11.17
CA ALA A 1173 -38.07 -26.33 -12.22
C ALA A 1173 -39.49 -26.72 -12.63
N LYS A 1174 -40.20 -25.78 -13.28
CA LYS A 1174 -41.45 -26.13 -13.96
C LYS A 1174 -41.20 -26.69 -15.35
N ALA A 1175 -41.87 -27.80 -15.66
CA ALA A 1175 -41.99 -28.34 -17.00
C ALA A 1175 -42.99 -27.51 -17.84
N ASP A 1176 -43.03 -27.75 -19.14
CA ASP A 1176 -43.89 -27.02 -20.08
C ASP A 1176 -45.41 -27.23 -19.81
N ASP A 1177 -45.79 -28.29 -19.09
CA ASP A 1177 -47.17 -28.53 -18.64
C ASP A 1177 -47.55 -27.74 -17.36
N GLY A 1178 -46.59 -26.98 -16.80
CA GLY A 1178 -46.76 -26.17 -15.60
C GLY A 1178 -46.62 -26.92 -14.27
N SER A 1179 -46.44 -28.24 -14.30
CA SER A 1179 -46.11 -29.03 -13.11
C SER A 1179 -44.62 -28.89 -12.76
N GLU A 1180 -44.27 -29.19 -11.52
CA GLU A 1180 -42.92 -29.02 -10.98
C GLU A 1180 -42.16 -30.35 -11.03
N HIS A 1181 -40.88 -30.28 -11.37
CA HIS A 1181 -40.03 -31.45 -11.60
C HIS A 1181 -38.64 -31.19 -11.01
N LEU A 1182 -38.02 -32.23 -10.44
CA LEU A 1182 -36.58 -32.27 -10.25
C LEU A 1182 -35.94 -32.86 -11.51
N LEU A 1183 -35.24 -32.01 -12.26
CA LEU A 1183 -34.57 -32.33 -13.52
C LEU A 1183 -33.05 -32.33 -13.33
N ASP A 1184 -32.29 -33.01 -14.19
CA ASP A 1184 -30.86 -32.72 -14.29
C ASP A 1184 -30.59 -31.42 -15.09
N ASP A 1185 -29.58 -30.68 -14.67
CA ASP A 1185 -29.32 -29.36 -15.22
C ASP A 1185 -28.54 -29.47 -16.53
N THR A 1186 -29.19 -29.15 -17.66
CA THR A 1186 -28.61 -29.30 -19.01
C THR A 1186 -27.46 -28.35 -19.31
N ARG A 1187 -27.23 -27.33 -18.47
CA ARG A 1187 -26.01 -26.50 -18.52
C ARG A 1187 -24.78 -27.26 -18.04
N TYR A 1188 -24.96 -28.38 -17.34
CA TYR A 1188 -23.90 -29.30 -16.94
C TYR A 1188 -23.96 -30.61 -17.73
N ASP A 1189 -22.89 -31.39 -17.61
CA ASP A 1189 -22.77 -32.68 -18.29
C ASP A 1189 -23.82 -33.67 -17.76
N ALA A 1190 -24.36 -34.53 -18.63
CA ALA A 1190 -25.40 -35.47 -18.23
C ALA A 1190 -24.86 -36.46 -17.17
N PRO A 1191 -25.59 -36.67 -16.06
CA PRO A 1191 -25.06 -37.38 -14.89
C PRO A 1191 -24.59 -38.80 -15.23
N ALA A 1192 -23.46 -39.19 -14.67
CA ALA A 1192 -22.88 -40.53 -14.81
C ALA A 1192 -23.44 -41.52 -13.75
N PHE A 1193 -24.03 -40.99 -12.68
CA PHE A 1193 -24.42 -41.68 -11.45
C PHE A 1193 -23.23 -42.28 -10.67
N THR A 1194 -22.02 -41.79 -10.95
CA THR A 1194 -20.76 -42.10 -10.21
C THR A 1194 -20.27 -40.90 -9.38
N GLU A 1195 -21.02 -39.81 -9.40
CA GLU A 1195 -20.79 -38.58 -8.65
C GLU A 1195 -20.78 -38.84 -7.12
N LYS A 1196 -19.98 -38.03 -6.41
CA LYS A 1196 -19.74 -38.07 -4.96
C LYS A 1196 -20.70 -37.19 -4.13
N CYS A 1197 -21.62 -36.50 -4.77
CA CYS A 1197 -22.54 -35.55 -4.12
C CYS A 1197 -23.75 -35.24 -5.01
N GLY A 1198 -24.74 -34.55 -4.46
CA GLY A 1198 -25.76 -33.82 -5.20
C GLY A 1198 -25.60 -32.31 -5.01
N ARG A 1199 -25.91 -31.56 -6.06
CA ARG A 1199 -26.05 -30.11 -6.05
C ARG A 1199 -27.32 -29.72 -6.82
N SER A 1200 -28.19 -28.92 -6.22
CA SER A 1200 -29.46 -28.54 -6.85
C SER A 1200 -29.74 -27.04 -6.82
N SER A 1201 -30.26 -26.51 -7.92
CA SER A 1201 -30.81 -25.14 -7.98
C SER A 1201 -32.30 -25.16 -7.63
N MET A 1202 -32.65 -24.74 -6.42
CA MET A 1202 -34.03 -24.77 -5.89
C MET A 1202 -34.41 -23.48 -5.13
N SER A 1203 -35.65 -23.36 -4.66
CA SER A 1203 -36.09 -22.29 -3.77
C SER A 1203 -35.30 -22.27 -2.45
N GLY A 1204 -34.92 -21.07 -1.99
CA GLY A 1204 -34.25 -20.87 -0.71
C GLY A 1204 -35.15 -21.19 0.48
N TYR A 1205 -36.45 -20.92 0.38
CA TYR A 1205 -37.42 -21.35 1.41
C TYR A 1205 -37.59 -22.87 1.44
N VAL A 1206 -37.55 -23.57 0.29
CA VAL A 1206 -37.63 -25.04 0.26
C VAL A 1206 -36.40 -25.68 0.88
N ASN A 1207 -35.18 -25.28 0.47
CA ASN A 1207 -33.94 -25.81 1.04
C ASN A 1207 -33.91 -25.61 2.57
N GLN A 1208 -33.95 -24.35 3.01
CA GLN A 1208 -33.80 -24.02 4.44
C GLN A 1208 -34.95 -24.57 5.28
N GLY A 1209 -36.17 -24.58 4.73
CA GLY A 1209 -37.36 -25.13 5.38
C GLY A 1209 -37.25 -26.64 5.63
N ALA A 1210 -36.74 -27.41 4.67
CA ALA A 1210 -36.61 -28.86 4.76
C ALA A 1210 -35.68 -29.33 5.89
N MET A 1211 -34.66 -28.53 6.22
CA MET A 1211 -33.69 -28.81 7.30
C MET A 1211 -33.91 -27.96 8.56
N ASN A 1212 -34.96 -27.13 8.63
CA ASN A 1212 -35.18 -26.22 9.77
C ASN A 1212 -35.36 -26.96 11.10
N LYS A 1213 -36.05 -28.12 11.11
CA LYS A 1213 -36.22 -28.92 12.33
C LYS A 1213 -35.00 -29.76 12.69
N TYR A 1214 -34.05 -29.97 11.76
CA TYR A 1214 -32.83 -30.73 12.02
C TYR A 1214 -32.02 -30.11 13.16
N GLY A 1215 -31.67 -28.83 13.01
CA GLY A 1215 -30.88 -28.10 14.02
C GLY A 1215 -31.65 -27.79 15.30
N ASN A 1216 -32.91 -27.38 15.16
CA ASN A 1216 -33.71 -26.83 16.27
C ASN A 1216 -34.40 -27.89 17.13
N GLU A 1217 -34.71 -29.07 16.57
CA GLU A 1217 -35.44 -30.13 17.28
C GLU A 1217 -34.69 -31.47 17.27
N PHE A 1218 -34.31 -32.01 16.11
CA PHE A 1218 -33.73 -33.35 16.04
C PHE A 1218 -32.43 -33.49 16.85
N LEU A 1219 -31.45 -32.60 16.64
CA LEU A 1219 -30.16 -32.68 17.32
C LEU A 1219 -30.28 -32.61 18.86
N SER A 1220 -31.21 -31.80 19.39
CA SER A 1220 -31.43 -31.65 20.83
C SER A 1220 -32.28 -32.79 21.40
N ARG A 1221 -33.37 -33.18 20.73
CA ARG A 1221 -34.26 -34.27 21.15
C ARG A 1221 -33.56 -35.61 21.23
N MET A 1222 -32.65 -35.87 20.28
CA MET A 1222 -31.85 -37.09 20.18
C MET A 1222 -30.44 -36.95 20.80
N ARG A 1223 -30.08 -35.76 21.30
CA ARG A 1223 -28.79 -35.44 21.91
C ARG A 1223 -27.61 -35.89 21.04
N VAL A 1224 -27.58 -35.43 19.79
CA VAL A 1224 -26.58 -35.78 18.75
C VAL A 1224 -25.42 -34.78 18.82
N ILE A 1225 -24.21 -35.27 19.10
CA ILE A 1225 -22.99 -34.44 19.25
C ILE A 1225 -21.94 -34.79 18.18
N ASP A 1226 -20.88 -34.00 18.08
CA ASP A 1226 -19.77 -34.21 17.13
C ASP A 1226 -19.32 -35.69 17.04
N GLY A 1227 -19.36 -36.24 15.83
CA GLY A 1227 -18.99 -37.64 15.55
C GLY A 1227 -20.08 -38.69 15.80
N ASP A 1228 -21.26 -38.34 16.31
CA ASP A 1228 -22.39 -39.28 16.40
C ASP A 1228 -22.92 -39.65 15.00
N ALA A 1229 -23.18 -40.94 14.79
CA ALA A 1229 -23.89 -41.44 13.62
C ALA A 1229 -25.36 -40.98 13.59
N PHE A 1230 -25.88 -40.63 12.41
CA PHE A 1230 -27.29 -40.30 12.18
C PHE A 1230 -27.75 -40.66 10.76
N ALA A 1231 -29.05 -40.88 10.60
CA ALA A 1231 -29.72 -41.12 9.33
C ALA A 1231 -30.67 -39.96 8.97
N VAL A 1232 -31.10 -39.91 7.71
CA VAL A 1232 -32.13 -38.99 7.21
C VAL A 1232 -33.09 -39.75 6.31
N ASP A 1233 -34.37 -39.74 6.65
CA ASP A 1233 -35.46 -40.22 5.80
C ASP A 1233 -35.98 -39.07 4.90
N PRO A 1234 -35.77 -39.11 3.57
CA PRO A 1234 -36.39 -38.19 2.62
C PRO A 1234 -37.88 -38.48 2.38
N GLY A 1235 -38.52 -39.36 3.15
CA GLY A 1235 -39.87 -39.83 2.92
C GLY A 1235 -39.91 -40.97 1.91
N ARG A 1236 -39.11 -42.03 2.12
CA ARG A 1236 -38.96 -43.18 1.19
C ARG A 1236 -40.27 -43.70 0.57
N PRO A 1237 -41.43 -43.80 1.28
CA PRO A 1237 -42.67 -44.29 0.69
C PRO A 1237 -43.21 -43.46 -0.50
N TRP A 1238 -42.80 -42.19 -0.63
CA TRP A 1238 -43.21 -41.31 -1.74
C TRP A 1238 -42.59 -41.69 -3.08
N PHE A 1239 -41.51 -42.48 -3.08
CA PHE A 1239 -40.71 -42.86 -4.25
C PHE A 1239 -40.89 -44.33 -4.65
N LYS A 1240 -41.94 -45.00 -4.15
CA LYS A 1240 -42.20 -46.44 -4.36
C LYS A 1240 -42.30 -46.87 -5.84
N ASP A 1241 -42.61 -45.94 -6.74
CA ASP A 1241 -42.75 -46.17 -8.18
C ASP A 1241 -41.46 -45.83 -8.98
N CYS A 1242 -40.38 -45.40 -8.33
CA CYS A 1242 -39.13 -44.96 -8.98
C CYS A 1242 -38.09 -46.09 -9.06
N ASP A 1243 -37.69 -46.49 -10.28
CA ASP A 1243 -36.65 -47.51 -10.50
C ASP A 1243 -35.23 -46.91 -10.49
N THR A 1244 -34.47 -47.21 -9.45
CA THR A 1244 -33.06 -46.78 -9.32
C THR A 1244 -32.08 -47.69 -10.07
N GLY A 1245 -32.51 -48.84 -10.59
CA GLY A 1245 -31.73 -49.71 -11.47
C GLY A 1245 -31.67 -49.22 -12.92
N ALA A 1246 -32.67 -48.46 -13.38
CA ALA A 1246 -32.76 -47.95 -14.75
C ALA A 1246 -31.60 -47.01 -15.14
N ALA A 1247 -31.25 -46.95 -16.43
CA ALA A 1247 -30.19 -46.06 -16.94
C ALA A 1247 -30.53 -44.55 -16.84
N THR A 1248 -31.82 -44.24 -16.68
CA THR A 1248 -32.39 -42.91 -16.46
C THR A 1248 -33.41 -43.00 -15.33
N LEU A 1249 -33.43 -42.01 -14.43
CA LEU A 1249 -34.36 -41.92 -13.32
C LEU A 1249 -35.55 -41.02 -13.71
N VAL A 1250 -36.57 -41.63 -14.33
CA VAL A 1250 -37.80 -40.93 -14.76
C VAL A 1250 -38.98 -41.52 -13.99
N CYS A 1251 -39.60 -40.73 -13.11
CA CYS A 1251 -40.71 -41.19 -12.27
C CYS A 1251 -41.57 -40.03 -11.71
N GLU A 1252 -42.57 -40.36 -10.89
CA GLU A 1252 -43.44 -39.40 -10.22
C GLU A 1252 -43.43 -39.66 -8.71
N MET A 1253 -43.12 -38.63 -7.93
CA MET A 1253 -43.19 -38.64 -6.47
C MET A 1253 -44.66 -38.53 -6.03
N LYS A 1254 -45.19 -39.57 -5.38
CA LYS A 1254 -46.63 -39.69 -5.06
C LYS A 1254 -46.87 -39.74 -3.56
N LYS A 1255 -47.97 -39.14 -3.10
CA LYS A 1255 -48.42 -39.29 -1.71
C LYS A 1255 -48.68 -40.79 -1.43
N PRO A 1256 -48.12 -41.40 -0.36
CA PRO A 1256 -48.08 -42.84 -0.15
C PRO A 1256 -49.44 -43.56 -0.16
#